data_AF-A0A931ZN60-F1
#
_entry.id   AF-A0A931ZN60-F1
#
_cell.length_a   1.000
_cell.length_b   1.000
_cell.length_c   1.000
_cell.angle_alpha   90.00
_cell.angle_beta   90.00
_cell.angle_gamma   90.00
#
_symmetry.space_group_name_H-M   'P 1'
#
loop_
_entity.id
_entity.type
_entity.pdbx_description
1 polymer ?
#
loop_
_entity_poly.entity_id
_entity_poly.type
_entity_poly.pdbx_seq_one_letter_code
_entity_poly.pdbx_strand_id
1 'polypeptide(L)'
;MDEWFRWEREAAIHLLYPTLEGSMKPLKEFSGYGFPTTILIFKNGIVTWCVKNTEFYNLGAKLLNIYKDENKQQAMVEEIAKRLEILQGVEKEVDQVDISNLTNEQLVDLYNKLHDVFINYYGIGAIQEPLAMQAEVELKEGSKLSDDEIAHLVVPDKFSYTQEADNYLVNSKDIDEFIKRYFWIDNNYSLTKILSKQDVEKRLSSIKVETALKDNSQSAQLDPKSKRLVDLLKNFATYQDERKRNILVYLHYLEILLKEVGERGNIALSAMRETFPSEIKDILDGKITEEFINKRREKCFVVWEENEKKPEILIGEKAREWEKILTPQTNNAQVLKGNCASKGKVTGKVRVLLNASENYKLENGEVLVTFMTSPDFMSAVRKCSAIVTNLGGITSHAAIISRELRIPCIVGTKNATEVLKTGDLVEVNAENFIKKFSEVSKNDVVEVGGKGASLGEMTKAGIPVPSGFVITAQAHKKFSNQDLPIDFKEEIFKAFDLLDAKRVAVRSSAIAEDSSQASWAGQLETYLNVNRENLIEKVRDCWNSIKSERALSYAAGQDLSEDQLFVAVVVQKMIESESSGVMFTVNPITKDTNEIMIEAGFGFGEMLVQGLITPDNFLIDKNSLKIKERKIDTQETMMIFDGGQNKEVPVPAEKQNSAVLSDEQLKELAMMAIKIEKHYKTPQDIEFAIDSDSKIWILQSRPITTL
;
A
#
# COMPACT_ATOMS: atom_id res chain seq x y z
N MET A 1 -8.80 17.13 5.22
CA MET A 1 -8.91 16.49 3.89
C MET A 1 -7.92 15.34 3.71
N ASP A 2 -6.75 15.37 4.34
CA ASP A 2 -5.79 14.24 4.32
C ASP A 2 -6.30 12.96 5.01
N GLU A 3 -7.33 13.09 5.86
CA GLU A 3 -8.02 11.98 6.53
C GLU A 3 -9.23 11.43 5.75
N TRP A 4 -9.43 11.82 4.49
CA TRP A 4 -10.60 11.40 3.69
C TRP A 4 -10.18 10.46 2.56
N PHE A 5 -10.85 9.32 2.44
CA PHE A 5 -10.83 8.54 1.22
C PHE A 5 -11.46 9.35 0.10
N ARG A 6 -10.84 9.29 -1.08
CA ARG A 6 -11.37 9.87 -2.31
C ARG A 6 -11.40 8.80 -3.37
N TRP A 7 -12.55 8.63 -4.01
CA TRP A 7 -12.67 7.82 -5.22
C TRP A 7 -13.16 8.70 -6.34
N GLU A 8 -12.40 8.77 -7.42
CA GLU A 8 -12.78 9.53 -8.60
C GLU A 8 -13.10 8.58 -9.75
N ARG A 9 -14.20 8.86 -10.44
CA ARG A 9 -14.56 8.13 -11.65
C ARG A 9 -15.38 9.00 -12.58
N GLU A 10 -15.36 8.63 -13.86
CA GLU A 10 -16.34 9.14 -14.81
C GLU A 10 -17.71 8.59 -14.44
N ALA A 11 -18.64 9.49 -14.12
CA ALA A 11 -20.02 9.15 -13.89
C ALA A 11 -20.91 10.40 -14.02
N ALA A 12 -22.17 10.19 -14.40
CA ALA A 12 -23.14 11.27 -14.45
C ALA A 12 -23.96 11.32 -13.16
N ILE A 13 -24.42 12.51 -12.75
CA ILE A 13 -25.15 12.72 -11.48
C ILE A 13 -26.31 11.74 -11.34
N HIS A 14 -27.16 11.66 -12.36
CA HIS A 14 -28.38 10.86 -12.31
C HIS A 14 -28.11 9.35 -12.26
N LEU A 15 -26.95 8.91 -12.74
CA LEU A 15 -26.57 7.50 -12.80
C LEU A 15 -25.93 7.03 -11.48
N LEU A 16 -25.13 7.89 -10.84
CA LEU A 16 -24.44 7.54 -9.59
C LEU A 16 -25.21 7.95 -8.33
N TYR A 17 -25.98 9.03 -8.34
CA TYR A 17 -26.75 9.48 -7.17
C TYR A 17 -27.64 8.39 -6.56
N PRO A 18 -28.38 7.56 -7.32
CA PRO A 18 -29.21 6.49 -6.76
C PRO A 18 -28.39 5.44 -6.00
N THR A 19 -27.14 5.21 -6.42
CA THR A 19 -26.23 4.29 -5.74
C THR A 19 -25.86 4.78 -4.34
N LEU A 20 -25.65 6.09 -4.18
CA LEU A 20 -25.41 6.70 -2.87
C LEU A 20 -26.67 6.67 -2.02
N GLU A 21 -27.81 7.10 -2.58
CA GLU A 21 -29.09 7.09 -1.87
C GLU A 21 -29.44 5.69 -1.34
N GLY A 22 -29.20 4.65 -2.15
CA GLY A 22 -29.29 3.25 -1.73
C GLY A 22 -28.34 2.90 -0.60
N SER A 23 -27.11 3.41 -0.61
CA SER A 23 -26.11 3.10 0.42
C SER A 23 -26.49 3.62 1.82
N MET A 24 -27.31 4.66 1.92
CA MET A 24 -27.61 5.32 3.20
C MET A 24 -28.75 4.65 3.99
N LYS A 25 -29.81 4.17 3.31
CA LYS A 25 -31.06 3.74 3.96
C LYS A 25 -31.12 2.22 4.21
N PRO A 26 -31.09 1.34 3.18
CA PRO A 26 -31.01 -0.11 3.34
C PRO A 26 -29.90 -0.63 4.26
N LEU A 27 -28.71 -0.01 4.25
CA LEU A 27 -27.61 -0.38 5.15
C LEU A 27 -28.04 -0.24 6.62
N LYS A 28 -28.71 0.85 6.99
CA LYS A 28 -29.18 1.10 8.35
C LYS A 28 -30.31 0.15 8.76
N GLU A 29 -31.21 -0.16 7.83
CA GLU A 29 -32.28 -1.14 8.04
C GLU A 29 -31.71 -2.55 8.31
N PHE A 30 -30.67 -2.95 7.59
CA PHE A 30 -30.07 -4.27 7.72
C PHE A 30 -29.10 -4.40 8.91
N SER A 31 -28.21 -3.41 9.07
CA SER A 31 -27.08 -3.50 10.02
C SER A 31 -27.29 -2.73 11.33
N GLY A 32 -28.27 -1.82 11.38
CA GLY A 32 -28.44 -0.86 12.48
C GLY A 32 -27.46 0.32 12.44
N TYR A 33 -26.49 0.34 11.50
CA TYR A 33 -25.50 1.40 11.34
C TYR A 33 -25.73 2.20 10.06
N GLY A 34 -25.52 3.51 10.11
CA GLY A 34 -25.55 4.37 8.93
C GLY A 34 -24.22 4.33 8.18
N PHE A 35 -24.25 4.76 6.91
CA PHE A 35 -23.03 5.07 6.18
C PHE A 35 -22.44 6.40 6.73
N PRO A 36 -21.11 6.56 6.81
CA PRO A 36 -20.49 7.78 7.29
C PRO A 36 -20.81 9.03 6.46
N THR A 37 -20.47 10.19 7.02
CA THR A 37 -20.62 11.47 6.32
C THR A 37 -19.88 11.42 4.98
N THR A 38 -20.62 11.70 3.91
CA THR A 38 -20.19 11.52 2.53
C THR A 38 -20.36 12.82 1.75
N ILE A 39 -19.35 13.19 0.97
CA ILE A 39 -19.42 14.31 0.04
C ILE A 39 -19.18 13.77 -1.37
N LEU A 40 -20.14 13.95 -2.28
CA LEU A 40 -19.92 13.76 -3.71
C LEU A 40 -19.65 15.11 -4.36
N ILE A 41 -18.61 15.16 -5.19
CA ILE A 41 -18.25 16.34 -5.98
C ILE A 41 -18.43 15.96 -7.44
N PHE A 42 -19.39 16.56 -8.12
CA PHE A 42 -19.60 16.41 -9.54
C PHE A 42 -19.00 17.62 -10.26
N LYS A 43 -18.07 17.36 -11.18
CA LYS A 43 -17.38 18.40 -11.95
C LYS A 43 -17.09 17.89 -13.35
N ASN A 44 -17.81 18.41 -14.34
CA ASN A 44 -17.60 18.10 -15.76
C ASN A 44 -17.59 16.59 -16.10
N GLY A 45 -18.54 15.82 -15.55
CA GLY A 45 -18.68 14.37 -15.79
C GLY A 45 -17.73 13.48 -14.96
N ILE A 46 -16.94 14.08 -14.06
CA ILE A 46 -16.17 13.36 -13.03
C ILE A 46 -16.87 13.49 -11.70
N VAL A 47 -16.92 12.37 -10.97
CA VAL A 47 -17.44 12.31 -9.61
C VAL A 47 -16.34 11.93 -8.65
N THR A 48 -16.09 12.79 -7.66
CA THR A 48 -15.23 12.51 -6.51
C THR A 48 -16.11 12.13 -5.32
N TRP A 49 -16.01 10.88 -4.87
CA TRP A 49 -16.62 10.40 -3.64
C TRP A 49 -15.64 10.55 -2.48
N CYS A 50 -15.95 11.44 -1.54
CA CYS A 50 -15.18 11.68 -0.33
C CYS A 50 -15.88 11.07 0.90
N VAL A 51 -15.17 10.23 1.66
CA VAL A 51 -15.63 9.71 2.96
C VAL A 51 -14.49 9.73 3.98
N LYS A 52 -14.77 10.04 5.25
CA LYS A 52 -13.72 10.11 6.29
C LYS A 52 -13.17 8.70 6.60
N ASN A 53 -11.85 8.55 6.53
CA ASN A 53 -11.13 7.28 6.63
C ASN A 53 -11.47 6.53 7.94
N THR A 54 -11.37 7.21 9.09
CA THR A 54 -11.66 6.61 10.40
C THR A 54 -13.08 6.11 10.53
N GLU A 55 -14.06 6.84 9.99
CA GLU A 55 -15.48 6.46 10.08
C GLU A 55 -15.79 5.27 9.17
N PHE A 56 -15.16 5.23 7.98
CA PHE A 56 -15.33 4.15 7.03
C PHE A 56 -14.78 2.81 7.56
N TYR A 57 -13.57 2.80 8.14
CA TYR A 57 -13.03 1.59 8.78
C TYR A 57 -13.84 1.17 10.02
N ASN A 58 -14.30 2.13 10.83
CA ASN A 58 -15.15 1.82 11.98
C ASN A 58 -16.46 1.15 11.56
N LEU A 59 -17.06 1.57 10.44
CA LEU A 59 -18.21 0.89 9.85
C LEU A 59 -17.83 -0.54 9.41
N GLY A 60 -16.71 -0.71 8.69
CA GLY A 60 -16.20 -2.01 8.28
C GLY A 60 -16.02 -3.00 9.43
N ALA A 61 -15.43 -2.57 10.54
CA ALA A 61 -15.27 -3.38 11.76
C ALA A 61 -16.60 -3.81 12.39
N LYS A 62 -17.57 -2.90 12.46
CA LYS A 62 -18.93 -3.22 12.96
C LYS A 62 -19.62 -4.24 12.07
N LEU A 63 -19.56 -4.05 10.75
CA LEU A 63 -20.19 -4.92 9.77
C LEU A 63 -19.55 -6.31 9.72
N LEU A 64 -18.22 -6.38 9.78
CA LEU A 64 -17.50 -7.66 9.82
C LEU A 64 -17.88 -8.47 11.06
N ASN A 65 -18.16 -7.81 12.18
CA ASN A 65 -18.63 -8.51 13.39
C ASN A 65 -20.04 -9.10 13.22
N ILE A 66 -20.95 -8.42 12.53
CA ILE A 66 -22.27 -8.98 12.15
C ILE A 66 -22.08 -10.18 11.22
N TYR A 67 -21.16 -10.06 10.27
CA TYR A 67 -20.86 -11.12 9.30
C TYR A 67 -20.13 -12.33 9.89
N LYS A 68 -19.70 -12.29 11.15
CA LYS A 68 -19.21 -13.51 11.82
C LYS A 68 -20.34 -14.52 12.08
N ASP A 69 -21.60 -14.12 11.96
CA ASP A 69 -22.77 -14.99 12.06
C ASP A 69 -23.22 -15.50 10.67
N GLU A 70 -23.13 -16.81 10.44
CA GLU A 70 -23.52 -17.46 9.18
C GLU A 70 -25.00 -17.28 8.84
N ASN A 71 -25.89 -17.23 9.85
CA ASN A 71 -27.32 -17.00 9.61
C ASN A 71 -27.58 -15.60 9.07
N LYS A 72 -26.81 -14.61 9.55
CA LYS A 72 -26.88 -13.22 9.06
C LYS A 72 -26.35 -13.09 7.64
N GLN A 73 -25.30 -13.84 7.30
CA GLN A 73 -24.79 -13.90 5.92
C GLN A 73 -25.88 -14.45 4.98
N GLN A 74 -26.47 -15.59 5.33
CA GLN A 74 -27.50 -16.25 4.52
C GLN A 74 -28.74 -15.36 4.33
N ALA A 75 -29.23 -14.75 5.41
CA ALA A 75 -30.38 -13.84 5.34
C ALA A 75 -30.14 -12.64 4.40
N MET A 76 -28.90 -12.14 4.33
CA MET A 76 -28.56 -11.07 3.40
C MET A 76 -28.60 -11.53 1.95
N VAL A 77 -28.04 -12.71 1.65
CA VAL A 77 -28.04 -13.28 0.29
C VAL A 77 -29.48 -13.48 -0.20
N GLU A 78 -30.37 -13.97 0.66
CA GLU A 78 -31.79 -14.15 0.36
C GLU A 78 -32.51 -12.80 0.09
N GLU A 79 -32.25 -11.79 0.91
CA GLU A 79 -32.85 -10.47 0.74
C GLU A 79 -32.36 -9.78 -0.55
N ILE A 80 -31.08 -9.92 -0.90
CA ILE A 80 -30.53 -9.45 -2.17
C ILE A 80 -31.24 -10.13 -3.34
N ALA A 81 -31.37 -11.46 -3.31
CA ALA A 81 -31.98 -12.24 -4.38
C ALA A 81 -33.44 -11.81 -4.61
N LYS A 82 -34.19 -11.62 -3.52
CA LYS A 82 -35.57 -11.12 -3.55
C LYS A 82 -35.66 -9.73 -4.18
N ARG A 83 -34.77 -8.79 -3.79
CA ARG A 83 -34.77 -7.43 -4.35
C ARG A 83 -34.37 -7.42 -5.83
N LEU A 84 -33.45 -8.30 -6.23
CA LEU A 84 -33.05 -8.46 -7.63
C LEU A 84 -34.21 -8.96 -8.49
N GLU A 85 -35.01 -9.92 -7.99
CA GLU A 85 -36.19 -10.41 -8.70
C GLU A 85 -37.22 -9.30 -8.94
N ILE A 86 -37.43 -8.43 -7.95
CA ILE A 86 -38.32 -7.26 -8.08
C ILE A 86 -37.76 -6.29 -9.12
N LEU A 87 -36.45 -5.99 -9.09
CA LEU A 87 -35.80 -5.12 -10.08
C LEU A 87 -35.99 -5.65 -11.50
N GLN A 88 -35.69 -6.92 -11.73
CA GLN A 88 -35.87 -7.58 -13.02
C GLN A 88 -37.34 -7.60 -13.47
N GLY A 89 -38.28 -7.61 -12.52
CA GLY A 89 -39.71 -7.48 -12.81
C GLY A 89 -40.06 -6.11 -13.40
N VAL A 90 -39.53 -5.03 -12.83
CA VAL A 90 -39.75 -3.66 -13.32
C VAL A 90 -39.02 -3.41 -14.64
N GLU A 91 -37.80 -3.93 -14.80
CA GLU A 91 -37.05 -3.87 -16.06
C GLU A 91 -37.85 -4.48 -17.23
N LYS A 92 -38.49 -5.64 -17.00
CA LYS A 92 -39.38 -6.27 -18.00
C LYS A 92 -40.64 -5.47 -18.30
N GLU A 93 -41.17 -4.73 -17.33
CA GLU A 93 -42.32 -3.86 -17.54
C GLU A 93 -41.96 -2.68 -18.45
N VAL A 94 -40.77 -2.09 -18.26
CA VAL A 94 -40.23 -1.05 -19.15
C VAL A 94 -40.10 -1.57 -20.59
N ASP A 95 -39.64 -2.81 -20.79
CA ASP A 95 -39.53 -3.43 -22.13
C ASP A 95 -40.87 -3.70 -22.82
N GLN A 96 -41.95 -3.93 -22.05
CA GLN A 96 -43.25 -4.35 -22.60
C GLN A 96 -44.20 -3.20 -22.91
N VAL A 97 -43.94 -2.03 -22.33
CA VAL A 97 -44.79 -0.85 -22.45
C VAL A 97 -44.29 0.03 -23.60
N ASP A 98 -45.21 0.54 -24.42
CA ASP A 98 -44.90 1.62 -25.35
C ASP A 98 -44.85 2.95 -24.58
N ILE A 99 -43.62 3.31 -24.18
CA ILE A 99 -43.31 4.46 -23.33
C ILE A 99 -43.82 5.78 -23.95
N SER A 100 -43.82 5.89 -25.28
CA SER A 100 -44.28 7.08 -25.99
C SER A 100 -45.79 7.35 -25.79
N ASN A 101 -46.57 6.31 -25.49
CA ASN A 101 -48.02 6.40 -25.28
C ASN A 101 -48.41 6.67 -23.81
N LEU A 102 -47.45 6.67 -22.87
CA LEU A 102 -47.74 6.94 -21.47
C LEU A 102 -48.10 8.42 -21.26
N THR A 103 -49.02 8.71 -20.34
CA THR A 103 -49.19 10.08 -19.81
C THR A 103 -47.96 10.48 -18.98
N ASN A 104 -47.76 11.78 -18.74
CA ASN A 104 -46.67 12.24 -17.88
C ASN A 104 -46.73 11.63 -16.47
N GLU A 105 -47.94 11.43 -15.92
CA GLU A 105 -48.13 10.81 -14.61
C GLU A 105 -47.70 9.33 -14.63
N GLN A 106 -48.14 8.57 -15.65
CA GLN A 106 -47.73 7.17 -15.81
C GLN A 106 -46.23 7.00 -16.03
N LEU A 107 -45.61 7.92 -16.79
CA LEU A 107 -44.17 7.91 -17.02
C LEU A 107 -43.38 8.18 -15.73
N VAL A 108 -43.83 9.16 -14.93
CA VAL A 108 -43.24 9.46 -13.62
C VAL A 108 -43.39 8.28 -12.66
N ASP A 109 -44.55 7.62 -12.65
CA ASP A 109 -44.78 6.45 -11.80
C ASP A 109 -43.87 5.28 -12.19
N LEU A 110 -43.72 4.99 -13.49
CA LEU A 110 -42.82 3.96 -13.99
C LEU A 110 -41.35 4.27 -13.66
N TYR A 111 -40.94 5.54 -13.84
CA TYR A 111 -39.61 6.01 -13.45
C TYR A 111 -39.35 5.84 -11.94
N ASN A 112 -40.27 6.29 -11.09
CA ASN A 112 -40.14 6.20 -9.64
C ASN A 112 -40.08 4.74 -9.19
N LYS A 113 -40.89 3.87 -9.81
CA LYS A 113 -40.88 2.43 -9.55
C LYS A 113 -39.51 1.81 -9.85
N LEU A 114 -38.91 2.13 -11.00
CA LEU A 114 -37.58 1.64 -11.37
C LEU A 114 -36.50 2.18 -10.41
N HIS A 115 -36.54 3.48 -10.11
CA HIS A 115 -35.59 4.16 -9.22
C HIS A 115 -35.64 3.62 -7.78
N ASP A 116 -36.82 3.51 -7.20
CA ASP A 116 -37.01 3.05 -5.82
C ASP A 116 -36.57 1.58 -5.66
N VAL A 117 -36.92 0.72 -6.62
CA VAL A 117 -36.51 -0.68 -6.57
C VAL A 117 -34.99 -0.82 -6.71
N PHE A 118 -34.36 -0.02 -7.57
CA PHE A 118 -32.91 0.00 -7.70
C PHE A 118 -32.21 0.46 -6.42
N ILE A 119 -32.66 1.56 -5.79
CA ILE A 119 -32.13 2.04 -4.51
C ILE A 119 -32.17 0.94 -3.44
N ASN A 120 -33.31 0.26 -3.34
CA ASN A 120 -33.48 -0.81 -2.39
C ASN A 120 -32.54 -1.99 -2.68
N TYR A 121 -32.41 -2.40 -3.94
CA TYR A 121 -31.47 -3.45 -4.34
C TYR A 121 -30.00 -3.05 -4.04
N TYR A 122 -29.59 -1.85 -4.49
CA TYR A 122 -28.22 -1.38 -4.41
C TYR A 122 -27.74 -1.24 -2.97
N GLY A 123 -28.62 -0.77 -2.07
CA GLY A 123 -28.21 -0.42 -0.71
C GLY A 123 -27.66 -1.53 0.15
N ILE A 124 -28.06 -2.79 -0.10
CA ILE A 124 -27.44 -3.95 0.57
C ILE A 124 -26.06 -4.26 -0.04
N GLY A 125 -25.84 -3.94 -1.31
CA GLY A 125 -24.58 -4.15 -1.99
C GLY A 125 -23.46 -3.20 -1.56
N ALA A 126 -23.79 -2.02 -1.05
CA ALA A 126 -22.82 -1.04 -0.55
C ALA A 126 -22.14 -1.46 0.77
N ILE A 127 -22.73 -2.42 1.50
CA ILE A 127 -22.20 -2.99 2.75
C ILE A 127 -20.84 -3.66 2.54
N GLN A 128 -20.60 -4.17 1.33
CA GLN A 128 -19.45 -5.02 1.05
C GLN A 128 -18.13 -4.27 0.94
N GLU A 129 -18.13 -3.04 0.45
CA GLU A 129 -16.90 -2.25 0.31
C GLU A 129 -16.19 -2.00 1.65
N PRO A 130 -16.85 -1.44 2.70
CA PRO A 130 -16.21 -1.27 4.00
C PRO A 130 -15.88 -2.63 4.65
N LEU A 131 -16.67 -3.66 4.38
CA LEU A 131 -16.49 -4.97 4.98
C LEU A 131 -15.32 -5.75 4.37
N ALA A 132 -15.16 -5.74 3.05
CA ALA A 132 -14.02 -6.31 2.34
C ALA A 132 -12.72 -5.63 2.75
N MET A 133 -12.71 -4.29 2.84
CA MET A 133 -11.54 -3.55 3.32
C MET A 133 -11.13 -3.97 4.73
N GLN A 134 -12.08 -4.12 5.65
CA GLN A 134 -11.77 -4.57 7.01
C GLN A 134 -11.33 -6.04 7.05
N ALA A 135 -11.96 -6.92 6.27
CA ALA A 135 -11.58 -8.33 6.18
C ALA A 135 -10.16 -8.50 5.64
N GLU A 136 -9.75 -7.68 4.67
CA GLU A 136 -8.39 -7.63 4.15
C GLU A 136 -7.38 -7.17 5.22
N VAL A 137 -7.72 -6.17 6.04
CA VAL A 137 -6.88 -5.74 7.19
C VAL A 137 -6.72 -6.88 8.20
N GLU A 138 -7.81 -7.51 8.65
CA GLU A 138 -7.74 -8.63 9.60
C GLU A 138 -6.94 -9.82 9.04
N LEU A 139 -7.04 -10.07 7.73
CA LEU A 139 -6.28 -11.13 7.06
C LEU A 139 -4.79 -10.83 7.04
N LYS A 140 -4.39 -9.60 6.68
CA LYS A 140 -2.98 -9.17 6.66
C LYS A 140 -2.33 -9.27 8.04
N GLU A 141 -3.01 -8.75 9.05
CA GLU A 141 -2.51 -8.77 10.43
C GLU A 141 -2.42 -10.19 11.01
N GLY A 142 -3.36 -11.08 10.64
CA GLY A 142 -3.44 -12.43 11.17
C GLY A 142 -2.56 -13.48 10.47
N SER A 143 -2.31 -13.32 9.17
CA SER A 143 -1.71 -14.39 8.32
C SER A 143 -0.27 -14.12 7.88
N LYS A 144 0.22 -12.87 7.99
CA LYS A 144 1.49 -12.43 7.39
C LYS A 144 1.62 -12.64 5.88
N LEU A 145 0.50 -12.87 5.18
CA LEU A 145 0.47 -12.91 3.72
C LEU A 145 0.80 -11.52 3.17
N SER A 146 1.61 -11.49 2.12
CA SER A 146 1.83 -10.29 1.32
C SER A 146 0.55 -9.92 0.56
N ASP A 147 0.46 -8.66 0.16
CA ASP A 147 -0.69 -8.19 -0.61
C ASP A 147 -0.83 -8.95 -1.95
N ASP A 148 0.29 -9.34 -2.58
CA ASP A 148 0.28 -10.12 -3.83
C ASP A 148 -0.27 -11.54 -3.59
N GLU A 149 0.09 -12.19 -2.48
CA GLU A 149 -0.46 -13.50 -2.11
C GLU A 149 -1.96 -13.41 -1.84
N ILE A 150 -2.42 -12.39 -1.10
CA ILE A 150 -3.84 -12.15 -0.87
C ILE A 150 -4.57 -11.97 -2.20
N ALA A 151 -4.04 -11.14 -3.11
CA ALA A 151 -4.65 -10.89 -4.41
C ALA A 151 -4.81 -12.16 -5.25
N HIS A 152 -3.89 -13.12 -5.14
CA HIS A 152 -4.02 -14.42 -5.80
C HIS A 152 -5.07 -15.30 -5.12
N LEU A 153 -5.07 -15.34 -3.79
CA LEU A 153 -5.97 -16.17 -2.99
C LEU A 153 -7.44 -15.74 -3.09
N VAL A 154 -7.72 -14.45 -3.29
CA VAL A 154 -9.09 -13.90 -3.34
C VAL A 154 -9.70 -13.87 -4.74
N VAL A 155 -9.00 -14.42 -5.75
CA VAL A 155 -9.57 -14.55 -7.11
C VAL A 155 -10.85 -15.40 -7.06
N PRO A 156 -11.97 -14.91 -7.63
CA PRO A 156 -13.23 -15.65 -7.69
C PRO A 156 -13.12 -17.00 -8.41
N ASP A 157 -13.94 -17.97 -7.97
CA ASP A 157 -14.02 -19.31 -8.58
C ASP A 157 -15.03 -19.36 -9.75
N LYS A 158 -15.34 -18.20 -10.35
CA LYS A 158 -16.25 -18.05 -11.49
C LYS A 158 -15.69 -16.99 -12.46
N PHE A 159 -16.10 -17.08 -13.71
CA PHE A 159 -15.79 -16.05 -14.70
C PHE A 159 -16.52 -14.75 -14.35
N SER A 160 -15.88 -13.62 -14.59
CA SER A 160 -16.54 -12.31 -14.57
C SER A 160 -17.59 -12.22 -15.68
N TYR A 161 -18.58 -11.35 -15.54
CA TYR A 161 -19.62 -11.14 -16.56
C TYR A 161 -19.05 -10.82 -17.95
N THR A 162 -17.87 -10.19 -18.01
CA THR A 162 -17.20 -9.86 -19.27
C THR A 162 -16.61 -11.12 -19.92
N GLN A 163 -15.93 -11.95 -19.13
CA GLN A 163 -15.41 -13.24 -19.59
C GLN A 163 -16.54 -14.19 -19.99
N GLU A 164 -17.65 -14.22 -19.25
CA GLU A 164 -18.84 -14.99 -19.59
C GLU A 164 -19.43 -14.55 -20.94
N ALA A 165 -19.57 -13.24 -21.15
CA ALA A 165 -20.07 -12.68 -22.42
C ALA A 165 -19.13 -13.03 -23.58
N ASP A 166 -17.83 -12.84 -23.41
CA ASP A 166 -16.82 -13.11 -24.44
C ASP A 166 -16.77 -14.60 -24.81
N ASN A 167 -16.81 -15.48 -23.80
CA ASN A 167 -16.87 -16.92 -24.00
C ASN A 167 -18.17 -17.33 -24.71
N TYR A 168 -19.31 -16.75 -24.34
CA TYR A 168 -20.57 -16.99 -25.05
C TYR A 168 -20.45 -16.57 -26.52
N LEU A 169 -19.96 -15.36 -26.81
CA LEU A 169 -19.87 -14.83 -28.17
C LEU A 169 -18.95 -15.67 -29.07
N VAL A 170 -17.82 -16.13 -28.54
CA VAL A 170 -16.87 -17.00 -29.26
C VAL A 170 -17.49 -18.38 -29.55
N ASN A 171 -18.24 -18.93 -28.60
CA ASN A 171 -18.81 -20.26 -28.71
C ASN A 171 -20.07 -20.30 -29.58
N SER A 172 -21.00 -19.36 -29.39
CA SER A 172 -22.26 -19.32 -30.15
C SER A 172 -22.06 -18.76 -31.56
N LYS A 173 -21.20 -17.74 -31.69
CA LYS A 173 -21.07 -16.88 -32.89
C LYS A 173 -22.39 -16.26 -33.35
N ASP A 174 -23.40 -16.26 -32.48
CA ASP A 174 -24.72 -15.68 -32.74
C ASP A 174 -24.72 -14.23 -32.25
N ILE A 175 -24.49 -13.31 -33.19
CA ILE A 175 -24.42 -11.87 -32.91
C ILE A 175 -25.78 -11.33 -32.45
N ASP A 176 -26.88 -11.81 -33.03
CA ASP A 176 -28.21 -11.29 -32.72
C ASP A 176 -28.65 -11.71 -31.32
N GLU A 177 -28.43 -12.97 -30.93
CA GLU A 177 -28.70 -13.43 -29.57
C GLU A 177 -27.71 -12.84 -28.55
N PHE A 178 -26.45 -12.59 -28.95
CA PHE A 178 -25.49 -11.87 -28.09
C PHE A 178 -25.98 -10.45 -27.76
N ILE A 179 -26.41 -9.69 -28.77
CA ILE A 179 -26.93 -8.33 -28.57
C ILE A 179 -28.13 -8.39 -27.62
N LYS A 180 -29.05 -9.33 -27.82
CA LYS A 180 -30.22 -9.49 -26.96
C LYS A 180 -29.87 -9.84 -25.51
N ARG A 181 -28.86 -10.67 -25.28
CA ARG A 181 -28.49 -11.13 -23.93
C ARG A 181 -27.56 -10.16 -23.19
N TYR A 182 -26.70 -9.46 -23.93
CA TYR A 182 -25.62 -8.63 -23.40
C TYR A 182 -25.68 -7.19 -23.92
N PHE A 183 -26.89 -6.66 -24.19
CA PHE A 183 -27.11 -5.30 -24.70
C PHE A 183 -26.43 -4.19 -23.89
N TRP A 184 -26.18 -4.44 -22.60
CA TRP A 184 -25.61 -3.53 -21.62
C TRP A 184 -24.07 -3.64 -21.47
N ILE A 185 -23.42 -4.58 -22.17
CA ILE A 185 -22.01 -4.95 -21.89
C ILE A 185 -21.00 -3.81 -22.09
N ASP A 186 -21.32 -2.85 -22.97
CA ASP A 186 -20.48 -1.68 -23.27
C ASP A 186 -20.91 -0.44 -22.45
N ASN A 187 -21.91 -0.55 -21.56
CA ASN A 187 -22.33 0.55 -20.69
C ASN A 187 -21.28 0.84 -19.60
N ASN A 188 -21.29 2.08 -19.11
CA ASN A 188 -20.54 2.49 -17.93
C ASN A 188 -21.34 3.51 -17.09
N TYR A 189 -20.74 4.04 -16.02
CA TYR A 189 -21.42 4.94 -15.08
C TYR A 189 -21.67 6.37 -15.61
N SER A 190 -21.16 6.72 -16.80
CA SER A 190 -21.37 8.02 -17.45
C SER A 190 -22.23 7.93 -18.71
N LEU A 191 -22.16 6.80 -19.42
CA LEU A 191 -22.78 6.62 -20.73
C LEU A 191 -23.33 5.20 -20.87
N THR A 192 -24.53 5.09 -21.44
CA THR A 192 -24.99 3.81 -22.02
C THR A 192 -24.89 3.84 -23.54
N LYS A 193 -24.75 2.66 -24.13
CA LYS A 193 -24.56 2.50 -25.57
C LYS A 193 -25.51 1.43 -26.07
N ILE A 194 -26.21 1.73 -27.17
CA ILE A 194 -26.96 0.73 -27.91
C ILE A 194 -25.96 -0.09 -28.73
N LEU A 195 -25.89 -1.38 -28.44
CA LEU A 195 -24.93 -2.28 -29.06
C LEU A 195 -25.30 -2.59 -30.52
N SER A 196 -24.43 -2.26 -31.47
CA SER A 196 -24.64 -2.56 -32.89
C SER A 196 -23.94 -3.85 -33.32
N LYS A 197 -24.33 -4.43 -34.46
CA LYS A 197 -23.63 -5.60 -35.05
C LYS A 197 -22.14 -5.33 -35.26
N GLN A 198 -21.79 -4.13 -35.73
CA GLN A 198 -20.39 -3.73 -35.96
C GLN A 198 -19.59 -3.69 -34.65
N ASP A 199 -20.21 -3.26 -33.54
CA ASP A 199 -19.55 -3.27 -32.24
C ASP A 199 -19.21 -4.69 -31.79
N VAL A 200 -20.14 -5.63 -31.98
CA VAL A 200 -19.96 -7.04 -31.62
C VAL A 200 -18.91 -7.71 -32.50
N GLU A 201 -18.92 -7.44 -33.82
CA GLU A 201 -17.89 -7.94 -34.74
C GLU A 201 -16.49 -7.45 -34.34
N LYS A 202 -16.37 -6.18 -33.99
CA LYS A 202 -15.13 -5.60 -33.48
C LYS A 202 -14.69 -6.28 -32.18
N ARG A 203 -15.62 -6.49 -31.24
CA ARG A 203 -15.35 -7.20 -29.98
C ARG A 203 -14.83 -8.61 -30.27
N LEU A 204 -15.55 -9.38 -31.09
CA LEU A 204 -15.18 -10.74 -31.48
C LEU A 204 -13.76 -10.83 -32.07
N SER A 205 -13.35 -9.86 -32.88
CA SER A 205 -12.00 -9.81 -33.46
C SER A 205 -10.87 -9.56 -32.45
N SER A 206 -11.21 -9.10 -31.24
CA SER A 206 -10.27 -8.67 -30.21
C SER A 206 -10.22 -9.57 -28.97
N ILE A 207 -11.14 -10.55 -28.85
CA ILE A 207 -11.24 -11.43 -27.68
C ILE A 207 -10.02 -12.34 -27.58
N LYS A 208 -9.42 -12.39 -26.39
CA LYS A 208 -8.51 -13.46 -25.98
C LYS A 208 -9.30 -14.43 -25.12
N VAL A 209 -9.57 -15.63 -25.64
CA VAL A 209 -10.35 -16.65 -24.93
C VAL A 209 -9.57 -17.13 -23.72
N GLU A 210 -10.17 -17.01 -22.54
CA GLU A 210 -9.66 -17.60 -21.31
C GLU A 210 -10.40 -18.93 -21.06
N THR A 211 -9.66 -20.03 -21.20
CA THR A 211 -10.23 -21.38 -21.18
C THR A 211 -10.25 -22.03 -19.79
N ALA A 212 -9.62 -21.41 -18.78
CA ALA A 212 -9.52 -21.96 -17.44
C ALA A 212 -9.60 -20.87 -16.37
N LEU A 213 -10.29 -21.16 -15.28
CA LEU A 213 -10.20 -20.39 -14.04
C LEU A 213 -8.82 -20.61 -13.42
N LYS A 214 -8.26 -19.59 -12.76
CA LYS A 214 -6.96 -19.70 -12.09
C LYS A 214 -7.03 -20.75 -10.97
N ASP A 215 -6.06 -21.66 -10.93
CA ASP A 215 -5.94 -22.65 -9.85
C ASP A 215 -5.64 -21.96 -8.53
N ASN A 216 -6.49 -22.19 -7.53
CA ASN A 216 -6.40 -21.58 -6.21
C ASN A 216 -6.22 -22.62 -5.08
N SER A 217 -5.68 -23.79 -5.41
CA SER A 217 -5.38 -24.89 -4.48
C SER A 217 -4.54 -24.50 -3.26
N GLN A 218 -3.85 -23.36 -3.30
CA GLN A 218 -3.06 -22.81 -2.20
C GLN A 218 -3.89 -22.34 -1.00
N SER A 219 -5.17 -21.98 -1.17
CA SER A 219 -6.03 -21.53 -0.05
C SER A 219 -6.33 -22.63 0.96
N ALA A 220 -6.19 -23.90 0.57
CA ALA A 220 -6.42 -25.06 1.44
C ALA A 220 -5.36 -25.22 2.54
N GLN A 221 -4.20 -24.55 2.41
CA GLN A 221 -3.08 -24.62 3.36
C GLN A 221 -3.14 -23.54 4.46
N LEU A 222 -4.12 -22.64 4.40
CA LEU A 222 -4.31 -21.56 5.37
C LEU A 222 -4.91 -22.07 6.68
N ASP A 223 -4.59 -21.38 7.78
CA ASP A 223 -5.27 -21.63 9.05
C ASP A 223 -6.79 -21.33 8.95
N PRO A 224 -7.63 -21.90 9.83
CA PRO A 224 -9.09 -21.77 9.72
C PRO A 224 -9.60 -20.32 9.70
N LYS A 225 -8.94 -19.39 10.41
CA LYS A 225 -9.36 -17.99 10.46
C LYS A 225 -9.02 -17.30 9.15
N SER A 226 -7.79 -17.45 8.67
CA SER A 226 -7.35 -16.86 7.41
C SER A 226 -8.11 -17.42 6.20
N LYS A 227 -8.36 -18.73 6.19
CA LYS A 227 -9.18 -19.38 5.17
C LYS A 227 -10.58 -18.78 5.10
N ARG A 228 -11.24 -18.63 6.26
CA ARG A 228 -12.58 -18.02 6.33
C ARG A 228 -12.60 -16.61 5.77
N LEU A 229 -11.59 -15.79 6.05
CA LEU A 229 -11.49 -14.42 5.52
C LEU A 229 -11.24 -14.43 4.00
N VAL A 230 -10.40 -15.33 3.50
CA VAL A 230 -10.19 -15.50 2.04
C VAL A 230 -11.48 -15.91 1.33
N ASP A 231 -12.18 -16.92 1.85
CA ASP A 231 -13.45 -17.38 1.28
C ASP A 231 -14.51 -16.26 1.28
N LEU A 232 -14.54 -15.46 2.35
CA LEU A 232 -15.41 -14.30 2.46
C LEU A 232 -15.08 -13.23 1.39
N LEU A 233 -13.79 -12.90 1.21
CA LEU A 233 -13.32 -11.95 0.20
C LEU A 233 -13.62 -12.42 -1.23
N LYS A 234 -13.45 -13.72 -1.53
CA LYS A 234 -13.85 -14.32 -2.82
C LYS A 234 -15.34 -14.13 -3.12
N ASN A 235 -16.19 -14.36 -2.11
CA ASN A 235 -17.63 -14.18 -2.24
C ASN A 235 -18.00 -12.73 -2.53
N PHE A 236 -17.32 -11.77 -1.89
CA PHE A 236 -17.52 -10.34 -2.20
C PHE A 236 -17.04 -9.96 -3.58
N ALA A 237 -15.89 -10.45 -4.03
CA ALA A 237 -15.43 -10.20 -5.39
C ALA A 237 -16.42 -10.72 -6.44
N THR A 238 -16.99 -11.92 -6.22
CA THR A 238 -18.05 -12.47 -7.07
C THR A 238 -19.30 -11.59 -7.07
N TYR A 239 -19.76 -11.19 -5.89
CA TYR A 239 -20.94 -10.34 -5.78
C TYR A 239 -20.71 -8.96 -6.39
N GLN A 240 -19.54 -8.35 -6.22
CA GLN A 240 -19.20 -7.05 -6.77
C GLN A 240 -19.31 -7.07 -8.30
N ASP A 241 -18.89 -8.16 -8.92
CA ASP A 241 -19.03 -8.37 -10.37
C ASP A 241 -20.51 -8.50 -10.79
N GLU A 242 -21.30 -9.33 -10.11
CA GLU A 242 -22.74 -9.47 -10.36
C GLU A 242 -23.52 -8.17 -10.13
N ARG A 243 -23.18 -7.43 -9.08
CA ARG A 243 -23.75 -6.12 -8.77
C ARG A 243 -23.43 -5.14 -9.88
N LYS A 244 -22.18 -5.10 -10.35
CA LYS A 244 -21.78 -4.23 -11.47
C LYS A 244 -22.59 -4.54 -12.72
N ARG A 245 -22.75 -5.82 -13.08
CA ARG A 245 -23.65 -6.25 -14.17
C ARG A 245 -25.05 -5.65 -14.00
N ASN A 246 -25.67 -5.85 -12.83
CA ASN A 246 -27.06 -5.41 -12.62
C ASN A 246 -27.21 -3.88 -12.64
N ILE A 247 -26.19 -3.13 -12.22
CA ILE A 247 -26.15 -1.68 -12.42
C ILE A 247 -26.16 -1.35 -13.91
N LEU A 248 -25.32 -1.98 -14.72
CA LEU A 248 -25.23 -1.67 -16.16
C LEU A 248 -26.55 -1.98 -16.91
N VAL A 249 -27.28 -3.01 -16.47
CA VAL A 249 -28.64 -3.33 -16.93
C VAL A 249 -29.62 -2.22 -16.52
N TYR A 250 -29.66 -1.87 -15.23
CA TYR A 250 -30.51 -0.78 -14.74
C TYR A 250 -30.27 0.53 -15.49
N LEU A 251 -29.00 0.90 -15.73
CA LEU A 251 -28.65 2.14 -16.43
C LEU A 251 -29.22 2.17 -17.85
N HIS A 252 -29.32 1.03 -18.54
CA HIS A 252 -29.95 0.94 -19.84
C HIS A 252 -31.43 1.33 -19.78
N TYR A 253 -32.19 0.72 -18.86
CA TYR A 253 -33.62 1.00 -18.69
C TYR A 253 -33.88 2.42 -18.21
N LEU A 254 -33.05 2.90 -17.29
CA LEU A 254 -33.08 4.29 -16.84
C LEU A 254 -32.89 5.24 -18.03
N GLU A 255 -31.93 4.96 -18.92
CA GLU A 255 -31.67 5.83 -20.06
C GLU A 255 -32.84 5.88 -21.06
N ILE A 256 -33.56 4.77 -21.26
CA ILE A 256 -34.79 4.74 -22.06
C ILE A 256 -35.82 5.73 -21.49
N LEU A 257 -36.07 5.68 -20.18
CA LEU A 257 -37.02 6.57 -19.51
C LEU A 257 -36.54 8.04 -19.54
N LEU A 258 -35.25 8.28 -19.28
CA LEU A 258 -34.68 9.63 -19.32
C LEU A 258 -34.74 10.25 -20.72
N LYS A 259 -34.59 9.44 -21.77
CA LYS A 259 -34.74 9.90 -23.14
C LYS A 259 -36.15 10.41 -23.41
N GLU A 260 -37.17 9.64 -23.05
CA GLU A 260 -38.57 10.07 -23.21
C GLU A 260 -38.87 11.34 -22.40
N VAL A 261 -38.43 11.39 -21.13
CA VAL A 261 -38.61 12.57 -20.29
C VAL A 261 -37.91 13.80 -20.90
N GLY A 262 -36.69 13.62 -21.40
CA GLY A 262 -35.92 14.68 -22.04
C GLY A 262 -36.58 15.19 -23.33
N GLU A 263 -37.11 14.30 -24.17
CA GLU A 263 -37.84 14.66 -25.39
C GLU A 263 -39.10 15.48 -25.06
N ARG A 264 -39.88 15.09 -24.05
CA ARG A 264 -41.07 15.85 -23.59
C ARG A 264 -40.73 17.17 -22.91
N GLY A 265 -39.65 17.20 -22.13
CA GLY A 265 -39.17 18.38 -21.41
C GLY A 265 -38.31 19.33 -22.25
N ASN A 266 -38.01 18.97 -23.51
CA ASN A 266 -37.08 19.69 -24.39
C ASN A 266 -35.69 19.87 -23.76
N ILE A 267 -35.13 18.78 -23.22
CA ILE A 267 -33.80 18.71 -22.60
C ILE A 267 -33.01 17.60 -23.28
N ALA A 268 -31.80 17.91 -23.76
CA ALA A 268 -30.93 16.91 -24.36
C ALA A 268 -30.60 15.78 -23.38
N LEU A 269 -30.52 14.53 -23.87
CA LEU A 269 -30.23 13.37 -23.04
C LEU A 269 -28.90 13.51 -22.26
N SER A 270 -27.89 14.17 -22.84
CA SER A 270 -26.63 14.46 -22.14
C SER A 270 -26.82 15.35 -20.91
N ALA A 271 -27.78 16.27 -20.93
CA ALA A 271 -28.15 17.08 -19.77
C ALA A 271 -29.05 16.28 -18.81
N MET A 272 -29.97 15.46 -19.32
CA MET A 272 -30.81 14.59 -18.46
C MET A 272 -29.98 13.70 -17.53
N ARG A 273 -28.82 13.20 -17.98
CA ARG A 273 -27.90 12.42 -17.13
C ARG A 273 -27.29 13.22 -15.96
N GLU A 274 -27.40 14.54 -15.95
CA GLU A 274 -26.89 15.45 -14.90
C GLU A 274 -28.02 16.00 -14.00
N THR A 275 -29.23 15.46 -14.12
CA THR A 275 -30.39 15.81 -13.27
C THR A 275 -30.41 14.98 -11.99
N PHE A 276 -31.24 15.36 -11.01
CA PHE A 276 -31.55 14.52 -9.86
C PHE A 276 -32.86 13.75 -10.07
N PRO A 277 -33.02 12.57 -9.47
CA PRO A 277 -34.28 11.80 -9.56
C PRO A 277 -35.54 12.58 -9.18
N SER A 278 -35.44 13.46 -8.17
CA SER A 278 -36.55 14.30 -7.74
C SER A 278 -37.02 15.33 -8.76
N GLU A 279 -36.22 15.59 -9.80
CA GLU A 279 -36.47 16.66 -10.78
C GLU A 279 -37.31 16.19 -11.98
N ILE A 280 -37.51 14.88 -12.17
CA ILE A 280 -38.19 14.32 -13.35
C ILE A 280 -39.57 14.93 -13.57
N LYS A 281 -40.36 15.09 -12.50
CA LYS A 281 -41.69 15.73 -12.58
C LYS A 281 -41.59 17.21 -12.95
N ASP A 282 -40.65 17.94 -12.33
CA ASP A 282 -40.47 19.37 -12.57
C ASP A 282 -39.93 19.66 -13.98
N ILE A 283 -39.19 18.72 -14.57
CA ILE A 283 -38.78 18.76 -15.99
C ILE A 283 -40.00 18.62 -16.90
N LEU A 284 -40.88 17.64 -16.66
CA LEU A 284 -42.11 17.44 -17.44
C LEU A 284 -43.10 18.61 -17.29
N ASP A 285 -43.11 19.26 -16.12
CA ASP A 285 -43.89 20.49 -15.87
C ASP A 285 -43.23 21.75 -16.47
N GLY A 286 -42.05 21.65 -17.08
CA GLY A 286 -41.31 22.76 -17.69
C GLY A 286 -40.69 23.75 -16.68
N LYS A 287 -40.54 23.37 -15.42
CA LYS A 287 -39.95 24.22 -14.36
C LYS A 287 -38.42 24.21 -14.35
N ILE A 288 -37.81 23.15 -14.88
CA ILE A 288 -36.36 22.98 -14.97
C ILE A 288 -35.94 23.05 -16.43
N THR A 289 -34.92 23.87 -16.73
CA THR A 289 -34.40 24.08 -18.07
C THR A 289 -33.02 23.44 -18.25
N GLU A 290 -32.66 23.15 -19.50
CA GLU A 290 -31.32 22.66 -19.83
C GLU A 290 -30.21 23.64 -19.39
N GLU A 291 -30.45 24.96 -19.45
CA GLU A 291 -29.49 25.97 -18.98
C GLU A 291 -29.16 25.81 -17.48
N PHE A 292 -30.18 25.53 -16.65
CA PHE A 292 -29.98 25.30 -15.22
C PHE A 292 -29.16 24.05 -14.95
N ILE A 293 -29.46 22.96 -15.68
CA ILE A 293 -28.73 21.69 -15.57
C ILE A 293 -27.26 21.86 -16.01
N ASN A 294 -27.02 22.57 -17.11
CA ASN A 294 -25.67 22.83 -17.60
C ASN A 294 -24.83 23.65 -16.62
N LYS A 295 -25.42 24.64 -15.92
CA LYS A 295 -24.73 25.38 -14.85
C LYS A 295 -24.32 24.47 -13.68
N ARG A 296 -25.13 23.45 -13.35
CA ARG A 296 -24.78 22.44 -12.33
C ARG A 296 -23.64 21.54 -12.78
N ARG A 297 -23.57 21.20 -14.08
CA ARG A 297 -22.53 20.33 -14.63
C ARG A 297 -21.12 20.91 -14.47
N GLU A 298 -20.98 22.23 -14.51
CA GLU A 298 -19.72 22.91 -14.20
C GLU A 298 -19.24 22.51 -12.79
N LYS A 299 -20.17 22.53 -11.81
CA LYS A 299 -19.89 22.11 -10.45
C LYS A 299 -21.12 21.90 -9.56
N CYS A 300 -21.16 20.75 -8.90
CA CYS A 300 -22.14 20.42 -7.86
C CYS A 300 -21.49 19.66 -6.70
N PHE A 301 -21.82 20.01 -5.47
CA PHE A 301 -21.53 19.18 -4.29
C PHE A 301 -22.84 18.59 -3.77
N VAL A 302 -22.80 17.32 -3.39
CA VAL A 302 -23.89 16.64 -2.70
C VAL A 302 -23.33 16.15 -1.38
N VAL A 303 -23.82 16.72 -0.28
CA VAL A 303 -23.35 16.43 1.08
C VAL A 303 -24.41 15.60 1.78
N TRP A 304 -24.00 14.46 2.33
CA TRP A 304 -24.87 13.58 3.09
C TRP A 304 -24.27 13.34 4.47
N GLU A 305 -24.99 13.76 5.52
CA GLU A 305 -24.62 13.47 6.91
C GLU A 305 -25.29 12.18 7.41
N GLU A 306 -24.62 11.43 8.30
CA GLU A 306 -25.04 10.10 8.78
C GLU A 306 -26.52 10.01 9.24
N ASN A 307 -27.10 11.12 9.70
CA ASN A 307 -28.47 11.16 10.24
C ASN A 307 -29.49 11.90 9.37
N GLU A 308 -29.09 12.41 8.20
CA GLU A 308 -30.00 13.14 7.33
C GLU A 308 -30.78 12.23 6.37
N LYS A 309 -32.05 12.60 6.15
CA LYS A 309 -32.96 11.89 5.23
C LYS A 309 -32.83 12.35 3.78
N LYS A 310 -32.21 13.51 3.53
CA LYS A 310 -32.01 14.11 2.20
C LYS A 310 -30.67 14.82 2.20
N PRO A 311 -29.91 14.78 1.09
CA PRO A 311 -28.63 15.45 1.03
C PRO A 311 -28.78 16.95 0.79
N GLU A 312 -27.79 17.72 1.24
CA GLU A 312 -27.62 19.11 0.85
C GLU A 312 -26.96 19.19 -0.53
N ILE A 313 -27.60 19.90 -1.46
CA ILE A 313 -27.09 20.09 -2.83
C ILE A 313 -26.57 21.53 -2.96
N LEU A 314 -25.27 21.67 -3.21
CA LEU A 314 -24.60 22.96 -3.36
C LEU A 314 -24.19 23.16 -4.83
N ILE A 315 -24.63 24.27 -5.41
CA ILE A 315 -24.32 24.67 -6.78
C ILE A 315 -23.86 26.13 -6.83
N GLY A 316 -23.26 26.55 -7.95
CA GLY A 316 -22.90 27.94 -8.18
C GLY A 316 -21.85 28.49 -7.19
N GLU A 317 -22.12 29.64 -6.58
CA GLU A 317 -21.17 30.31 -5.68
C GLU A 317 -20.86 29.49 -4.42
N LYS A 318 -21.88 28.88 -3.79
CA LYS A 318 -21.69 28.02 -2.61
C LYS A 318 -20.74 26.84 -2.91
N ALA A 319 -20.90 26.22 -4.08
CA ALA A 319 -20.01 25.16 -4.54
C ALA A 319 -18.55 25.65 -4.72
N ARG A 320 -18.37 26.88 -5.23
CA ARG A 320 -17.03 27.49 -5.38
C ARG A 320 -16.37 27.80 -4.03
N GLU A 321 -17.14 28.22 -3.04
CA GLU A 321 -16.63 28.44 -1.68
C GLU A 321 -16.15 27.13 -1.05
N TRP A 322 -16.97 26.07 -1.17
CA TRP A 322 -16.63 24.74 -0.69
C TRP A 322 -15.39 24.17 -1.38
N GLU A 323 -15.21 24.39 -2.69
CA GLU A 323 -13.99 23.99 -3.40
C GLU A 323 -12.72 24.57 -2.77
N LYS A 324 -12.74 25.84 -2.37
CA LYS A 324 -11.55 26.48 -1.78
C LYS A 324 -11.16 25.81 -0.46
N ILE A 325 -12.14 25.32 0.29
CA ILE A 325 -11.96 24.61 1.57
C ILE A 325 -11.50 23.17 1.32
N LEU A 326 -12.07 22.54 0.28
CA LEU A 326 -11.87 21.14 -0.07
C LEU A 326 -10.71 20.91 -1.05
N THR A 327 -10.05 21.93 -1.60
CA THR A 327 -8.88 21.68 -2.44
C THR A 327 -7.66 21.72 -1.52
N PRO A 328 -6.85 20.66 -1.43
CA PRO A 328 -5.57 20.74 -0.72
C PRO A 328 -4.80 21.94 -1.28
N GLN A 329 -4.27 22.80 -0.40
CA GLN A 329 -3.42 23.88 -0.88
C GLN A 329 -2.20 23.26 -1.56
N THR A 330 -2.13 23.41 -2.88
CA THR A 330 -1.00 22.97 -3.67
C THR A 330 0.17 23.87 -3.32
N ASN A 331 1.04 23.41 -2.42
CA ASN A 331 2.40 23.90 -2.43
C ASN A 331 2.99 23.57 -3.80
N ASN A 332 3.64 24.53 -4.44
CA ASN A 332 4.48 24.32 -5.63
C ASN A 332 5.67 23.40 -5.24
N ALA A 333 5.38 22.13 -4.98
CA ALA A 333 6.38 21.14 -4.67
C ALA A 333 7.08 20.79 -5.98
N GLN A 334 8.37 21.11 -6.09
CA GLN A 334 9.21 20.67 -7.20
C GLN A 334 9.35 19.13 -7.25
N VAL A 335 8.98 18.43 -6.17
CA VAL A 335 9.09 16.97 -6.03
C VAL A 335 7.79 16.40 -5.45
N LEU A 336 7.18 15.47 -6.18
CA LEU A 336 6.07 14.65 -5.70
C LEU A 336 6.59 13.31 -5.18
N LYS A 337 5.99 12.79 -4.12
CA LYS A 337 6.37 11.50 -3.52
C LYS A 337 5.19 10.55 -3.50
N GLY A 338 5.44 9.29 -3.84
CA GLY A 338 4.50 8.18 -3.70
C GLY A 338 5.27 6.88 -3.44
N ASN A 339 4.55 5.76 -3.44
CA ASN A 339 5.11 4.43 -3.27
C ASN A 339 5.65 3.90 -4.60
N CYS A 340 6.88 3.39 -4.60
CA CYS A 340 7.42 2.67 -5.75
C CYS A 340 6.67 1.35 -5.94
N ALA A 341 5.93 1.25 -7.03
CA ALA A 341 5.20 0.05 -7.41
C ALA A 341 6.00 -0.85 -8.36
N SER A 342 6.75 -0.25 -9.29
CA SER A 342 7.65 -0.92 -10.22
C SER A 342 8.91 -0.08 -10.38
N LYS A 343 10.08 -0.74 -10.25
CA LYS A 343 11.39 -0.07 -10.19
C LYS A 343 11.79 0.52 -11.54
N GLY A 344 12.56 1.61 -11.49
CA GLY A 344 13.24 2.18 -12.65
C GLY A 344 13.22 3.72 -12.64
N LYS A 345 13.93 4.33 -13.58
CA LYS A 345 14.06 5.78 -13.68
C LYS A 345 13.88 6.21 -15.13
N VAL A 346 12.99 7.17 -15.38
CA VAL A 346 12.75 7.70 -16.72
C VAL A 346 12.43 9.19 -16.68
N THR A 347 12.87 9.91 -17.71
CA THR A 347 12.42 11.29 -17.96
C THR A 347 11.51 11.30 -19.17
N GLY A 348 10.34 11.92 -19.06
CA GLY A 348 9.37 11.97 -20.13
C GLY A 348 8.38 13.12 -19.97
N LYS A 349 7.67 13.46 -21.04
CA LYS A 349 6.59 14.44 -20.99
C LYS A 349 5.39 13.84 -20.29
N VAL A 350 4.79 14.60 -19.39
CA VAL A 350 3.55 14.24 -18.70
C VAL A 350 2.39 14.23 -19.67
N ARG A 351 1.57 13.20 -19.58
CA ARG A 351 0.20 13.18 -20.10
C ARG A 351 -0.75 12.89 -18.94
N VAL A 352 -1.49 13.92 -18.53
CA VAL A 352 -2.57 13.74 -17.55
C VAL A 352 -3.79 13.18 -18.27
N LEU A 353 -4.18 11.96 -17.94
CA LEU A 353 -5.42 11.33 -18.42
C LEU A 353 -6.32 11.06 -17.22
N LEU A 354 -7.50 11.69 -17.18
CA LEU A 354 -8.44 11.49 -16.07
C LEU A 354 -9.44 10.36 -16.36
N ASN A 355 -9.55 9.93 -17.61
CA ASN A 355 -10.48 8.90 -18.06
C ASN A 355 -9.83 8.02 -19.16
N ALA A 356 -10.31 6.78 -19.27
CA ALA A 356 -9.81 5.83 -20.26
C ALA A 356 -10.28 6.15 -21.69
N SER A 357 -11.38 6.91 -21.83
CA SER A 357 -11.86 7.39 -23.14
C SER A 357 -10.83 8.30 -23.81
N GLU A 358 -9.96 8.95 -23.03
CA GLU A 358 -8.84 9.78 -23.51
C GLU A 358 -7.55 9.02 -23.80
N ASN A 359 -7.51 7.69 -23.69
CA ASN A 359 -6.29 6.90 -23.94
C ASN A 359 -5.61 7.21 -25.28
N TYR A 360 -6.40 7.61 -26.29
CA TYR A 360 -5.88 7.97 -27.61
C TYR A 360 -4.97 9.22 -27.59
N LYS A 361 -5.09 10.07 -26.56
CA LYS A 361 -4.29 11.30 -26.40
C LYS A 361 -2.87 11.05 -25.90
N LEU A 362 -2.56 9.86 -25.38
CA LEU A 362 -1.22 9.52 -24.90
C LEU A 362 -0.34 9.05 -26.06
N GLU A 363 0.80 9.71 -26.20
CA GLU A 363 1.83 9.42 -27.20
C GLU A 363 2.88 8.45 -26.65
N ASN A 364 3.57 7.73 -27.55
CA ASN A 364 4.61 6.78 -27.15
C ASN A 364 5.73 7.47 -26.36
N GLY A 365 6.08 6.90 -25.22
CA GLY A 365 7.16 7.40 -24.37
C GLY A 365 6.76 8.51 -23.39
N GLU A 366 5.51 8.96 -23.37
CA GLU A 366 5.01 9.89 -22.36
C GLU A 366 4.84 9.21 -20.99
N VAL A 367 4.87 10.00 -19.92
CA VAL A 367 4.55 9.58 -18.55
C VAL A 367 3.04 9.70 -18.35
N LEU A 368 2.37 8.58 -18.10
CA LEU A 368 0.94 8.56 -17.77
C LEU A 368 0.75 9.07 -16.33
N VAL A 369 0.06 10.19 -16.17
CA VAL A 369 -0.37 10.71 -14.86
C VAL A 369 -1.89 10.59 -14.76
N THR A 370 -2.39 9.91 -13.73
CA THR A 370 -3.84 9.70 -13.55
C THR A 370 -4.22 9.56 -12.07
N PHE A 371 -5.50 9.51 -11.73
CA PHE A 371 -5.93 9.26 -10.36
C PHE A 371 -5.65 7.82 -9.94
N MET A 372 -6.08 6.88 -10.78
CA MET A 372 -5.83 5.45 -10.69
C MET A 372 -5.99 4.84 -12.08
N THR A 373 -5.31 3.73 -12.36
CA THR A 373 -5.54 2.98 -13.60
C THR A 373 -6.61 1.91 -13.40
N SER A 374 -7.39 1.62 -14.42
CA SER A 374 -8.24 0.43 -14.56
C SER A 374 -7.80 -0.40 -15.78
N PRO A 375 -8.35 -1.61 -15.99
CA PRO A 375 -8.14 -2.36 -17.24
C PRO A 375 -8.45 -1.57 -18.51
N ASP A 376 -9.31 -0.55 -18.44
CA ASP A 376 -9.66 0.28 -19.59
C ASP A 376 -8.49 1.15 -20.05
N PHE A 377 -7.50 1.43 -19.19
CA PHE A 377 -6.30 2.22 -19.53
C PHE A 377 -5.24 1.44 -20.33
N MET A 378 -5.46 0.16 -20.62
CA MET A 378 -4.44 -0.72 -21.20
C MET A 378 -3.84 -0.21 -22.51
N SER A 379 -4.62 0.48 -23.34
CA SER A 379 -4.12 1.05 -24.60
C SER A 379 -3.14 2.22 -24.40
N ALA A 380 -3.29 2.99 -23.31
CA ALA A 380 -2.36 4.04 -22.92
C ALA A 380 -1.17 3.48 -22.15
N VAL A 381 -1.41 2.56 -21.21
CA VAL A 381 -0.37 1.90 -20.40
C VAL A 381 0.69 1.22 -21.27
N ARG A 382 0.29 0.56 -22.37
CA ARG A 382 1.25 -0.08 -23.30
C ARG A 382 2.15 0.91 -24.07
N LYS A 383 1.80 2.19 -24.11
CA LYS A 383 2.56 3.24 -24.82
C LYS A 383 3.44 4.08 -23.88
N CYS A 384 3.07 4.17 -22.61
CA CYS A 384 3.73 5.04 -21.66
C CYS A 384 5.12 4.54 -21.25
N SER A 385 5.99 5.47 -20.88
CA SER A 385 7.33 5.17 -20.37
C SER A 385 7.36 5.02 -18.85
N ALA A 386 6.39 5.61 -18.13
CA ALA A 386 6.16 5.42 -16.70
C ALA A 386 4.71 5.74 -16.34
N ILE A 387 4.29 5.27 -15.17
CA ILE A 387 2.97 5.54 -14.59
C ILE A 387 3.14 6.28 -13.26
N VAL A 388 2.36 7.35 -13.07
CA VAL A 388 2.23 8.07 -11.80
C VAL A 388 0.74 8.16 -11.44
N THR A 389 0.36 7.70 -10.26
CA THR A 389 -1.04 7.78 -9.80
C THR A 389 -1.22 8.51 -8.47
N ASN A 390 -2.29 9.29 -8.34
CA ASN A 390 -2.67 9.91 -7.06
C ASN A 390 -3.00 8.86 -6.01
N LEU A 391 -3.70 7.80 -6.41
CA LEU A 391 -4.20 6.74 -5.56
C LEU A 391 -3.67 5.38 -6.04
N GLY A 392 -3.54 4.46 -5.11
CA GLY A 392 -3.11 3.08 -5.39
C GLY A 392 -2.09 2.60 -4.37
N GLY A 393 -2.29 1.38 -3.91
CA GLY A 393 -1.29 0.63 -3.16
C GLY A 393 -0.37 -0.17 -4.09
N ILE A 394 0.59 -0.88 -3.49
CA ILE A 394 1.51 -1.77 -4.20
C ILE A 394 0.81 -2.94 -4.92
N THR A 395 -0.48 -3.17 -4.70
CA THR A 395 -1.33 -4.16 -5.40
C THR A 395 -2.37 -3.55 -6.32
N SER A 396 -2.37 -2.24 -6.50
CA SER A 396 -3.26 -1.60 -7.46
C SER A 396 -3.01 -2.13 -8.88
N HIS A 397 -4.00 -2.00 -9.76
CA HIS A 397 -3.85 -2.34 -11.17
C HIS A 397 -2.59 -1.72 -11.80
N ALA A 398 -2.31 -0.45 -11.48
CA ALA A 398 -1.11 0.27 -11.93
C ALA A 398 0.18 -0.43 -11.48
N ALA A 399 0.20 -0.94 -10.25
CA ALA A 399 1.35 -1.64 -9.69
C ALA A 399 1.56 -3.02 -10.32
N ILE A 400 0.50 -3.81 -10.47
CA ILE A 400 0.56 -5.14 -11.09
C ILE A 400 1.03 -5.02 -12.54
N ILE A 401 0.38 -4.17 -13.34
CA ILE A 401 0.68 -4.08 -14.77
C ILE A 401 2.04 -3.46 -15.07
N SER A 402 2.48 -2.49 -14.25
CA SER A 402 3.80 -1.86 -14.44
C SER A 402 4.95 -2.83 -14.17
N ARG A 403 4.79 -3.77 -13.24
CA ARG A 403 5.76 -4.86 -13.01
C ARG A 403 5.82 -5.82 -14.19
N GLU A 404 4.65 -6.22 -14.71
CA GLU A 404 4.56 -7.10 -15.88
C GLU A 404 5.24 -6.47 -17.11
N LEU A 405 4.99 -5.17 -17.34
CA LEU A 405 5.55 -4.42 -18.46
C LEU A 405 6.96 -3.86 -18.19
N ARG A 406 7.48 -4.00 -16.97
CA ARG A 406 8.78 -3.48 -16.53
C ARG A 406 8.97 -1.98 -16.77
N ILE A 407 7.92 -1.19 -16.55
CA ILE A 407 7.96 0.27 -16.62
C ILE A 407 7.98 0.87 -15.20
N PRO A 408 8.72 1.96 -14.95
CA PRO A 408 8.70 2.67 -13.68
C PRO A 408 7.29 3.08 -13.27
N CYS A 409 6.94 2.88 -12.00
CA CYS A 409 5.62 3.22 -11.49
C CYS A 409 5.67 3.75 -10.06
N ILE A 410 5.11 4.94 -9.88
CA ILE A 410 4.89 5.56 -8.56
C ILE A 410 3.37 5.66 -8.33
N VAL A 411 2.87 5.04 -7.27
CA VAL A 411 1.45 5.06 -6.90
C VAL A 411 1.25 5.80 -5.58
N GLY A 412 0.06 6.36 -5.37
CA GLY A 412 -0.28 7.00 -4.10
C GLY A 412 0.41 8.35 -3.87
N THR A 413 0.64 9.13 -4.94
CA THR A 413 1.21 10.49 -4.83
C THR A 413 0.27 11.51 -4.19
N LYS A 414 -0.99 11.12 -3.96
CA LYS A 414 -2.11 11.89 -3.42
C LYS A 414 -2.63 12.98 -4.35
N ASN A 415 -1.76 13.74 -5.01
CA ASN A 415 -2.14 14.93 -5.77
C ASN A 415 -1.33 15.18 -7.08
N ALA A 416 -0.82 14.14 -7.73
CA ALA A 416 -0.04 14.32 -8.97
C ALA A 416 -0.85 14.91 -10.13
N THR A 417 -2.12 14.56 -10.30
CA THR A 417 -2.97 15.10 -11.39
C THR A 417 -3.28 16.58 -11.22
N GLU A 418 -3.22 17.11 -9.99
CA GLU A 418 -3.46 18.52 -9.68
C GLU A 418 -2.17 19.35 -9.76
N VAL A 419 -1.02 18.74 -9.51
CA VAL A 419 0.29 19.40 -9.52
C VAL A 419 0.92 19.38 -10.92
N LEU A 420 0.89 18.24 -11.61
CA LEU A 420 1.49 18.06 -12.93
C LEU A 420 0.49 18.41 -14.03
N LYS A 421 0.98 19.05 -15.09
CA LYS A 421 0.19 19.40 -16.28
C LYS A 421 0.68 18.62 -17.49
N THR A 422 -0.25 18.30 -18.39
CA THR A 422 0.09 17.71 -19.68
C THR A 422 1.10 18.58 -20.42
N GLY A 423 2.21 17.97 -20.84
CA GLY A 423 3.34 18.63 -21.48
C GLY A 423 4.54 18.91 -20.56
N ASP A 424 4.36 18.85 -19.24
CA ASP A 424 5.45 19.05 -18.28
C ASP A 424 6.54 17.98 -18.49
N LEU A 425 7.81 18.38 -18.46
CA LEU A 425 8.91 17.44 -18.50
C LEU A 425 9.22 17.00 -17.07
N VAL A 426 9.02 15.72 -16.76
CA VAL A 426 9.25 15.17 -15.41
C VAL A 426 10.21 14.00 -15.44
N GLU A 427 10.96 13.85 -14.35
CA GLU A 427 11.68 12.63 -14.04
C GLU A 427 10.85 11.79 -13.06
N VAL A 428 10.50 10.58 -13.46
CA VAL A 428 9.91 9.58 -12.57
C VAL A 428 11.05 8.72 -12.05
N ASN A 429 11.47 8.98 -10.81
CA ASN A 429 12.45 8.18 -10.12
C ASN A 429 11.75 7.16 -9.20
N ALA A 430 11.61 5.93 -9.67
CA ALA A 430 11.15 4.78 -8.89
C ALA A 430 12.32 3.87 -8.46
N GLU A 431 13.52 4.43 -8.33
CA GLU A 431 14.65 3.78 -7.68
C GLU A 431 14.80 4.35 -6.28
N ASN A 432 14.61 3.51 -5.27
CA ASN A 432 14.96 3.88 -3.89
C ASN A 432 16.13 3.03 -3.41
N PHE A 433 17.30 3.65 -3.35
CA PHE A 433 18.55 3.02 -2.90
C PHE A 433 18.83 3.24 -1.41
N ILE A 434 18.00 4.03 -0.72
CA ILE A 434 18.17 4.35 0.70
C ILE A 434 16.91 3.93 1.46
N LYS A 435 17.09 3.04 2.43
CA LYS A 435 15.99 2.51 3.24
C LYS A 435 16.24 2.80 4.71
N LYS A 436 15.30 3.42 5.41
CA LYS A 436 15.40 3.57 6.87
C LYS A 436 15.25 2.23 7.56
N PHE A 437 15.78 2.07 8.77
CA PHE A 437 15.54 0.84 9.55
C PHE A 437 14.05 0.54 9.76
N SER A 438 13.22 1.57 9.93
CA SER A 438 11.76 1.42 10.03
C SER A 438 11.09 0.85 8.76
N GLU A 439 11.76 0.91 7.61
CA GLU A 439 11.23 0.50 6.31
C GLU A 439 11.64 -0.92 5.92
N VAL A 440 12.53 -1.57 6.67
CA VAL A 440 13.12 -2.88 6.32
C VAL A 440 12.86 -3.93 7.39
N SER A 441 13.00 -5.20 7.03
CA SER A 441 12.71 -6.36 7.88
C SER A 441 13.62 -7.53 7.50
N LYS A 442 13.50 -8.64 8.23
CA LYS A 442 14.19 -9.90 7.89
C LYS A 442 13.88 -10.45 6.48
N ASN A 443 12.81 -10.00 5.83
CA ASN A 443 12.48 -10.42 4.47
C ASN A 443 13.28 -9.66 3.40
N ASP A 444 13.96 -8.57 3.79
CA ASP A 444 14.66 -7.68 2.87
C ASP A 444 16.17 -7.99 2.77
N VAL A 445 16.63 -9.14 3.27
CA VAL A 445 18.05 -9.54 3.33
C VAL A 445 18.75 -9.43 1.97
N VAL A 446 18.06 -9.74 0.88
CA VAL A 446 18.60 -9.62 -0.50
C VAL A 446 18.86 -8.16 -0.90
N GLU A 447 18.13 -7.21 -0.34
CA GLU A 447 18.23 -5.77 -0.64
C GLU A 447 19.14 -5.03 0.35
N VAL A 448 19.10 -5.37 1.64
CA VAL A 448 19.81 -4.63 2.70
C VAL A 448 20.90 -5.42 3.44
N GLY A 449 21.13 -6.67 3.06
CA GLY A 449 22.04 -7.58 3.74
C GLY A 449 21.54 -8.00 5.13
N GLY A 450 22.25 -8.96 5.74
CA GLY A 450 21.86 -9.54 7.03
C GLY A 450 21.81 -8.54 8.17
N LYS A 451 22.88 -7.75 8.37
CA LYS A 451 22.93 -6.71 9.41
C LYS A 451 21.80 -5.69 9.25
N GLY A 452 21.61 -5.17 8.04
CA GLY A 452 20.58 -4.18 7.75
C GLY A 452 19.18 -4.71 8.03
N ALA A 453 18.92 -5.97 7.65
CA ALA A 453 17.65 -6.65 7.90
C ALA A 453 17.40 -6.87 9.40
N SER A 454 18.41 -7.34 10.14
CA SER A 454 18.35 -7.54 11.60
C SER A 454 18.09 -6.22 12.36
N LEU A 455 18.75 -5.13 11.96
CA LEU A 455 18.53 -3.80 12.55
C LEU A 455 17.11 -3.27 12.31
N GLY A 456 16.57 -3.45 11.11
CA GLY A 456 15.19 -3.07 10.81
C GLY A 456 14.17 -3.91 11.57
N GLU A 457 14.40 -5.22 11.66
CA GLU A 457 13.55 -6.15 12.41
C GLU A 457 13.50 -5.78 13.91
N MET A 458 14.66 -5.49 14.52
CA MET A 458 14.73 -5.04 15.91
C MET A 458 14.04 -3.69 16.13
N THR A 459 14.23 -2.75 15.20
CA THR A 459 13.58 -1.42 15.25
C THR A 459 12.05 -1.56 15.27
N LYS A 460 11.50 -2.43 14.40
CA LYS A 460 10.06 -2.71 14.34
C LYS A 460 9.53 -3.41 15.59
N ALA A 461 10.36 -4.22 16.25
CA ALA A 461 10.03 -4.87 17.52
C ALA A 461 10.12 -3.92 18.76
N GLY A 462 10.41 -2.63 18.54
CA GLY A 462 10.55 -1.64 19.61
C GLY A 462 11.73 -1.94 20.52
N ILE A 463 12.80 -2.53 19.99
CA ILE A 463 14.11 -2.65 20.66
C ILE A 463 14.83 -1.30 20.47
N PRO A 464 15.55 -0.78 21.49
CA PRO A 464 16.23 0.52 21.40
C PRO A 464 17.47 0.44 20.50
N VAL A 465 17.24 0.49 19.18
CA VAL A 465 18.29 0.53 18.17
C VAL A 465 18.58 2.00 17.82
N PRO A 466 19.85 2.43 17.74
CA PRO A 466 20.19 3.77 17.23
C PRO A 466 19.61 3.97 15.82
N SER A 467 19.05 5.14 15.56
CA SER A 467 18.46 5.45 14.25
C SER A 467 19.49 5.32 13.13
N GLY A 468 19.03 4.90 11.96
CA GLY A 468 19.91 4.69 10.82
C GLY A 468 19.15 4.36 9.55
N PHE A 469 19.92 4.20 8.48
CA PHE A 469 19.44 3.79 7.17
C PHE A 469 20.43 2.82 6.53
N VAL A 470 19.98 2.16 5.47
CA VAL A 470 20.77 1.24 4.66
C VAL A 470 20.81 1.75 3.24
N ILE A 471 22.02 1.83 2.69
CA ILE A 471 22.27 1.97 1.27
C ILE A 471 22.24 0.56 0.67
N THR A 472 21.30 0.30 -0.22
CA THR A 472 20.97 -1.07 -0.65
C THR A 472 22.08 -1.72 -1.48
N ALA A 473 22.12 -3.06 -1.52
CA ALA A 473 23.08 -3.80 -2.34
C ALA A 473 22.89 -3.52 -3.84
N GLN A 474 21.68 -3.14 -4.28
CA GLN A 474 21.41 -2.71 -5.65
C GLN A 474 22.12 -1.38 -5.98
N ALA A 475 22.26 -0.48 -5.00
CA ALA A 475 23.06 0.73 -5.17
C ALA A 475 24.52 0.38 -5.45
N HIS A 476 25.08 -0.57 -4.69
CA HIS A 476 26.42 -1.09 -4.95
C HIS A 476 26.53 -1.68 -6.36
N LYS A 477 25.58 -2.57 -6.75
CA LYS A 477 25.56 -3.16 -8.09
C LYS A 477 25.54 -2.10 -9.20
N LYS A 478 24.77 -1.03 -9.01
CA LYS A 478 24.62 0.06 -10.00
C LYS A 478 25.83 1.00 -10.05
N PHE A 479 26.46 1.28 -8.93
CA PHE A 479 27.47 2.36 -8.83
C PHE A 479 28.91 1.87 -8.57
N SER A 480 29.14 0.58 -8.33
CA SER A 480 30.46 0.01 -7.96
C SER A 480 31.63 0.34 -8.89
N ASN A 481 31.37 0.59 -10.18
CA ASN A 481 32.40 0.84 -11.20
C ASN A 481 32.41 2.28 -11.73
N GLN A 482 31.75 3.21 -11.04
CA GLN A 482 31.66 4.61 -11.45
C GLN A 482 31.66 5.55 -10.24
N ASP A 483 31.85 6.84 -10.48
CA ASP A 483 31.63 7.83 -9.44
C ASP A 483 30.14 7.94 -9.10
N LEU A 484 29.86 8.12 -7.81
CA LEU A 484 28.50 8.28 -7.34
C LEU A 484 27.88 9.56 -7.95
N PRO A 485 26.71 9.47 -8.60
CA PRO A 485 25.99 10.62 -9.10
C PRO A 485 25.74 11.67 -8.02
N ILE A 486 25.72 12.96 -8.41
CA ILE A 486 25.56 14.08 -7.48
C ILE A 486 24.22 13.99 -6.73
N ASP A 487 23.13 13.68 -7.44
CA ASP A 487 21.79 13.46 -6.88
C ASP A 487 21.81 12.35 -5.82
N PHE A 488 22.49 11.24 -6.09
CA PHE A 488 22.56 10.14 -5.13
C PHE A 488 23.43 10.46 -3.90
N LYS A 489 24.53 11.20 -4.06
CA LYS A 489 25.31 11.71 -2.91
C LYS A 489 24.45 12.63 -2.04
N GLU A 490 23.69 13.53 -2.65
CA GLU A 490 22.76 14.42 -1.94
C GLU A 490 21.65 13.64 -1.22
N GLU A 491 21.16 12.54 -1.76
CA GLU A 491 20.22 11.65 -1.07
C GLU A 491 20.84 11.03 0.19
N ILE A 492 22.07 10.51 0.10
CA ILE A 492 22.80 9.96 1.25
C ILE A 492 23.01 11.04 2.32
N PHE A 493 23.40 12.24 1.90
CA PHE A 493 23.60 13.38 2.78
C PHE A 493 22.31 13.85 3.47
N LYS A 494 21.19 13.91 2.75
CA LYS A 494 19.89 14.20 3.35
C LYS A 494 19.48 13.13 4.35
N ALA A 495 19.71 11.85 4.03
CA ALA A 495 19.43 10.75 4.95
C ALA A 495 20.28 10.85 6.23
N PHE A 496 21.56 11.23 6.11
CA PHE A 496 22.45 11.52 7.24
C PHE A 496 21.93 12.68 8.09
N ASP A 497 21.55 13.81 7.48
CA ASP A 497 21.06 14.99 8.20
C ASP A 497 19.79 14.69 9.00
N LEU A 498 18.92 13.83 8.48
CA LEU A 498 17.70 13.38 9.16
C LEU A 498 17.97 12.52 10.40
N LEU A 499 19.16 11.96 10.57
CA LEU A 499 19.52 11.21 11.79
C LEU A 499 19.76 12.13 13.00
N ASP A 500 19.93 13.44 12.76
CA ASP A 500 20.32 14.43 13.77
C ASP A 500 21.52 13.94 14.59
N ALA A 501 22.58 13.57 13.86
CA ALA A 501 23.78 12.98 14.41
C ALA A 501 25.00 13.71 13.85
N LYS A 502 25.98 14.00 14.72
CA LYS A 502 27.27 14.56 14.28
C LYS A 502 28.15 13.50 13.62
N ARG A 503 28.00 12.25 14.06
CA ARG A 503 28.81 11.09 13.67
C ARG A 503 27.95 9.85 13.48
N VAL A 504 28.38 8.96 12.61
CA VAL A 504 27.75 7.68 12.31
C VAL A 504 28.78 6.56 12.27
N ALA A 505 28.32 5.33 12.51
CA ALA A 505 29.02 4.12 12.12
C ALA A 505 28.58 3.72 10.70
N VAL A 506 29.55 3.42 9.84
CA VAL A 506 29.34 2.94 8.47
C VAL A 506 29.80 1.49 8.41
N ARG A 507 28.85 0.57 8.22
CA ARG A 507 29.04 -0.87 8.40
C ARG A 507 28.65 -1.62 7.13
N SER A 508 29.53 -2.47 6.64
CA SER A 508 29.21 -3.39 5.53
C SER A 508 28.16 -4.42 5.96
N SER A 509 27.18 -4.70 5.10
CA SER A 509 26.07 -5.65 5.32
C SER A 509 25.92 -6.58 4.11
N ALA A 510 26.40 -7.82 4.23
CA ALA A 510 26.40 -8.78 3.13
C ALA A 510 25.07 -9.53 3.01
N ILE A 511 24.71 -9.90 1.78
CA ILE A 511 23.44 -10.61 1.48
C ILE A 511 23.41 -12.00 2.14
N ALA A 512 24.56 -12.67 2.26
CA ALA A 512 24.68 -14.00 2.84
C ALA A 512 25.15 -14.00 4.30
N GLU A 513 25.00 -12.88 5.02
CA GLU A 513 25.62 -12.69 6.35
C GLU A 513 24.97 -13.51 7.49
N ASP A 514 23.75 -14.00 7.30
CA ASP A 514 22.95 -14.70 8.34
C ASP A 514 22.33 -16.03 7.87
N SER A 515 22.94 -16.69 6.88
CA SER A 515 22.54 -18.07 6.52
C SER A 515 23.16 -19.08 7.50
N SER A 516 22.51 -20.22 7.74
CA SER A 516 23.08 -21.30 8.57
C SER A 516 24.40 -21.87 8.04
N GLN A 517 24.79 -21.52 6.82
CA GLN A 517 25.97 -22.04 6.12
C GLN A 517 27.06 -20.99 5.85
N ALA A 518 26.77 -19.67 5.90
CA ALA A 518 27.72 -18.61 5.61
C ALA A 518 27.60 -17.46 6.62
N SER A 519 28.73 -17.10 7.23
CA SER A 519 28.90 -15.97 8.16
C SER A 519 30.06 -15.12 7.67
N TRP A 520 29.77 -13.91 7.19
CA TRP A 520 30.77 -12.93 6.74
C TRP A 520 31.46 -12.22 7.91
N ALA A 521 31.37 -12.78 9.12
CA ALA A 521 31.90 -12.19 10.34
C ALA A 521 33.40 -11.86 10.21
N GLY A 522 33.73 -10.60 10.45
CA GLY A 522 35.09 -10.06 10.39
C GLY A 522 35.71 -10.02 8.99
N GLN A 523 34.96 -10.35 7.93
CA GLN A 523 35.48 -10.39 6.55
C GLN A 523 35.35 -9.04 5.82
N LEU A 524 34.51 -8.14 6.35
CA LEU A 524 34.15 -6.87 5.71
C LEU A 524 34.37 -5.71 6.67
N GLU A 525 34.59 -4.53 6.08
CA GLU A 525 35.03 -3.35 6.81
C GLU A 525 33.89 -2.66 7.56
N THR A 526 34.24 -2.04 8.69
CA THR A 526 33.39 -1.17 9.50
C THR A 526 34.19 0.07 9.89
N TYR A 527 33.58 1.24 9.75
CA TYR A 527 34.19 2.52 10.09
C TYR A 527 33.34 3.22 11.15
N LEU A 528 33.95 3.52 12.30
CA LEU A 528 33.31 4.28 13.37
C LEU A 528 33.59 5.77 13.24
N ASN A 529 32.74 6.59 13.87
CA ASN A 529 32.93 8.03 13.98
C ASN A 529 33.07 8.79 12.65
N VAL A 530 32.39 8.30 11.62
CA VAL A 530 32.32 8.92 10.30
C VAL A 530 31.47 10.17 10.39
N ASN A 531 31.97 11.28 9.84
CA ASN A 531 31.26 12.54 9.79
C ASN A 531 30.68 12.78 8.39
N ARG A 532 30.00 13.90 8.19
CA ARG A 532 29.42 14.23 6.89
C ARG A 532 30.47 14.33 5.77
N GLU A 533 31.65 14.87 6.05
CA GLU A 533 32.68 15.17 5.04
C GLU A 533 33.29 13.89 4.44
N ASN A 534 33.50 12.85 5.25
CA ASN A 534 34.08 11.59 4.82
C ASN A 534 33.06 10.45 4.61
N LEU A 535 31.76 10.71 4.77
CA LEU A 535 30.69 9.70 4.63
C LEU A 535 30.75 8.95 3.30
N ILE A 536 30.84 9.68 2.19
CA ILE A 536 30.82 9.09 0.84
C ILE A 536 32.06 8.22 0.58
N GLU A 537 33.22 8.65 1.11
CA GLU A 537 34.46 7.86 1.05
C GLU A 537 34.28 6.53 1.79
N LYS A 538 33.79 6.57 3.03
CA LYS A 538 33.63 5.36 3.85
C LYS A 538 32.55 4.40 3.32
N VAL A 539 31.50 4.92 2.68
CA VAL A 539 30.53 4.09 1.94
C VAL A 539 31.22 3.35 0.79
N ARG A 540 32.09 4.02 0.02
CA ARG A 540 32.86 3.37 -1.06
C ARG A 540 33.86 2.37 -0.53
N ASP A 541 34.50 2.65 0.61
CA ASP A 541 35.44 1.73 1.24
C ASP A 541 34.73 0.43 1.67
N CYS A 542 33.54 0.52 2.27
CA CYS A 542 32.71 -0.65 2.57
C CYS A 542 32.38 -1.46 1.31
N TRP A 543 31.98 -0.81 0.21
CA TRP A 543 31.77 -1.48 -1.07
C TRP A 543 33.03 -2.17 -1.62
N ASN A 544 34.18 -1.52 -1.51
CA ASN A 544 35.45 -2.08 -1.98
C ASN A 544 35.94 -3.25 -1.13
N SER A 545 35.53 -3.33 0.14
CA SER A 545 35.93 -4.42 1.05
C SER A 545 35.53 -5.82 0.57
N ILE A 546 34.45 -5.95 -0.21
CA ILE A 546 34.02 -7.22 -0.81
C ILE A 546 35.02 -7.77 -1.84
N LYS A 547 35.88 -6.89 -2.38
CA LYS A 547 36.94 -7.21 -3.35
C LYS A 547 38.29 -7.47 -2.67
N SER A 548 38.36 -7.42 -1.34
CA SER A 548 39.59 -7.75 -0.61
C SER A 548 39.97 -9.22 -0.81
N GLU A 549 41.27 -9.55 -0.74
CA GLU A 549 41.76 -10.92 -0.88
C GLU A 549 41.10 -11.88 0.13
N ARG A 550 40.85 -11.38 1.35
CA ARG A 550 40.17 -12.09 2.42
C ARG A 550 38.70 -12.40 2.06
N ALA A 551 37.96 -11.39 1.59
CA ALA A 551 36.55 -11.53 1.18
C ALA A 551 36.39 -12.46 -0.03
N LEU A 552 37.26 -12.32 -1.04
CA LEU A 552 37.24 -13.19 -2.24
C LEU A 552 37.60 -14.63 -1.91
N SER A 553 38.60 -14.85 -1.03
CA SER A 553 38.96 -16.20 -0.57
C SER A 553 37.81 -16.87 0.19
N TYR A 554 37.11 -16.11 1.04
CA TYR A 554 35.91 -16.59 1.73
C TYR A 554 34.78 -16.92 0.74
N ALA A 555 34.51 -16.04 -0.22
CA ALA A 555 33.48 -16.26 -1.23
C ALA A 555 33.73 -17.49 -2.09
N ALA A 556 34.99 -17.72 -2.51
CA ALA A 556 35.39 -18.89 -3.26
C ALA A 556 35.20 -20.20 -2.48
N GLY A 557 35.43 -20.17 -1.16
CA GLY A 557 35.16 -21.33 -0.29
C GLY A 557 33.67 -21.65 -0.10
N GLN A 558 32.78 -20.72 -0.43
CA GLN A 558 31.32 -20.81 -0.25
C GLN A 558 30.56 -20.94 -1.58
N ASP A 559 31.26 -21.16 -2.71
CA ASP A 559 30.69 -21.26 -4.07
C ASP A 559 29.78 -20.08 -4.47
N LEU A 560 30.07 -18.87 -3.98
CA LEU A 560 29.30 -17.68 -4.30
C LEU A 560 29.63 -17.17 -5.72
N SER A 561 28.59 -16.92 -6.51
CA SER A 561 28.73 -16.36 -7.85
C SER A 561 29.13 -14.87 -7.82
N GLU A 562 29.79 -14.37 -8.88
CA GLU A 562 30.13 -12.94 -9.00
C GLU A 562 28.91 -12.01 -8.86
N ASP A 563 27.73 -12.46 -9.32
CA ASP A 563 26.47 -11.73 -9.19
C ASP A 563 25.96 -11.59 -7.75
N GLN A 564 26.56 -12.31 -6.80
CA GLN A 564 26.26 -12.26 -5.36
C GLN A 564 27.30 -11.46 -4.57
N LEU A 565 28.35 -10.94 -5.21
CA LEU A 565 29.40 -10.13 -4.58
C LEU A 565 29.02 -8.65 -4.47
N PHE A 566 27.79 -8.39 -4.01
CA PHE A 566 27.33 -7.03 -3.69
C PHE A 566 26.99 -6.90 -2.21
N VAL A 567 27.38 -5.78 -1.63
CA VAL A 567 27.22 -5.50 -0.20
C VAL A 567 26.38 -4.24 -0.02
N ALA A 568 25.41 -4.30 0.88
CA ALA A 568 24.70 -3.12 1.35
C ALA A 568 25.55 -2.40 2.41
N VAL A 569 25.25 -1.13 2.67
CA VAL A 569 25.99 -0.33 3.66
C VAL A 569 25.01 0.25 4.67
N VAL A 570 25.16 -0.17 5.92
CA VAL A 570 24.42 0.37 7.06
C VAL A 570 25.08 1.67 7.51
N VAL A 571 24.30 2.73 7.62
CA VAL A 571 24.72 4.02 8.20
C VAL A 571 23.87 4.25 9.45
N GLN A 572 24.50 4.12 10.60
CA GLN A 572 23.85 4.10 11.91
C GLN A 572 24.36 5.23 12.79
N LYS A 573 23.49 5.92 13.53
CA LYS A 573 23.88 6.95 14.50
C LYS A 573 24.92 6.39 15.48
N MET A 574 26.04 7.10 15.62
CA MET A 574 27.07 6.73 16.59
C MET A 574 26.58 7.06 18.01
N ILE A 575 26.83 6.16 18.94
CA ILE A 575 26.54 6.35 20.36
C ILE A 575 27.85 6.70 21.07
N GLU A 576 27.86 7.81 21.82
CA GLU A 576 28.94 8.13 22.75
C GLU A 576 28.81 7.27 24.00
N SER A 577 29.37 6.06 23.96
CA SER A 577 29.21 5.11 25.05
C SER A 577 30.20 5.34 26.19
N GLU A 578 29.70 5.33 27.42
CA GLU A 578 30.55 5.21 28.62
C GLU A 578 31.00 3.76 28.82
N SER A 579 30.15 2.81 28.45
CA SER A 579 30.45 1.39 28.45
C SER A 579 29.75 0.70 27.28
N SER A 580 30.33 -0.41 26.84
CA SER A 580 29.81 -1.21 25.74
C SER A 580 30.23 -2.66 25.88
N GLY A 581 29.59 -3.54 25.12
CA GLY A 581 29.83 -4.96 25.32
C GLY A 581 29.10 -5.86 24.34
N VAL A 582 29.27 -7.15 24.60
CA VAL A 582 28.56 -8.24 23.91
C VAL A 582 27.79 -9.05 24.93
N MET A 583 26.66 -9.61 24.51
CA MET A 583 25.90 -10.54 25.32
C MET A 583 25.43 -11.73 24.50
N PHE A 584 25.58 -12.91 25.08
CA PHE A 584 25.15 -14.18 24.49
C PHE A 584 23.95 -14.69 25.26
N THR A 585 22.87 -15.03 24.55
CA THR A 585 21.65 -15.57 25.18
C THR A 585 21.79 -17.04 25.59
N VAL A 586 22.98 -17.60 25.47
CA VAL A 586 23.37 -18.95 25.86
C VAL A 586 24.83 -18.88 26.30
N ASN A 587 25.23 -19.67 27.28
CA ASN A 587 26.64 -19.75 27.64
C ASN A 587 27.43 -20.39 26.48
N PRO A 588 28.34 -19.66 25.80
CA PRO A 588 29.04 -20.19 24.62
C PRO A 588 30.06 -21.29 24.97
N ILE A 589 30.45 -21.40 26.24
CA ILE A 589 31.43 -22.38 26.73
C ILE A 589 30.72 -23.67 27.17
N THR A 590 29.73 -23.56 28.05
CA THR A 590 29.02 -24.72 28.62
C THR A 590 27.84 -25.19 27.77
N LYS A 591 27.38 -24.33 26.84
CA LYS A 591 26.16 -24.50 26.05
C LYS A 591 24.87 -24.52 26.87
N ASP A 592 24.90 -24.04 28.11
CA ASP A 592 23.69 -23.93 28.95
C ASP A 592 22.77 -22.80 28.43
N THR A 593 21.59 -23.18 27.95
CA THR A 593 20.57 -22.28 27.40
C THR A 593 19.79 -21.53 28.48
N ASN A 594 19.98 -21.85 29.75
CA ASN A 594 19.39 -21.13 30.88
C ASN A 594 20.29 -19.99 31.37
N GLU A 595 21.44 -19.77 30.74
CA GLU A 595 22.38 -18.74 31.13
C GLU A 595 22.50 -17.66 30.05
N ILE A 596 22.66 -16.41 30.51
CA ILE A 596 23.07 -15.27 29.69
C ILE A 596 24.47 -14.88 30.13
N MET A 597 25.38 -14.77 29.19
CA MET A 597 26.75 -14.28 29.43
C MET A 597 26.86 -12.87 28.88
N ILE A 598 27.34 -11.92 29.70
CA ILE A 598 27.56 -10.52 29.33
C ILE A 598 29.04 -10.20 29.53
N GLU A 599 29.68 -9.66 28.49
CA GLU A 599 31.03 -9.12 28.55
C GLU A 599 30.98 -7.61 28.33
N ALA A 600 31.65 -6.83 29.18
CA ALA A 600 31.59 -5.37 29.11
C ALA A 600 32.95 -4.69 29.35
N GLY A 601 33.18 -3.60 28.63
CA GLY A 601 34.34 -2.73 28.78
C GLY A 601 33.96 -1.24 28.83
N PHE A 602 34.87 -0.41 29.34
CA PHE A 602 34.71 1.05 29.31
C PHE A 602 34.96 1.62 27.90
N GLY A 603 34.21 2.68 27.54
CA GLY A 603 34.33 3.36 26.25
C GLY A 603 33.65 2.62 25.10
N PHE A 604 34.18 2.79 23.88
CA PHE A 604 33.65 2.14 22.66
C PHE A 604 34.03 0.66 22.58
N GLY A 605 33.10 -0.15 22.02
CA GLY A 605 33.22 -1.61 22.02
C GLY A 605 34.23 -2.18 21.04
N GLU A 606 34.85 -1.34 20.22
CA GLU A 606 35.84 -1.74 19.21
C GLU A 606 37.02 -2.51 19.83
N MET A 607 37.53 -2.05 20.98
CA MET A 607 38.64 -2.74 21.67
C MET A 607 38.24 -4.11 22.20
N LEU A 608 36.99 -4.26 22.65
CA LEU A 608 36.46 -5.53 23.15
C LEU A 608 36.34 -6.53 22.00
N VAL A 609 35.73 -6.11 20.88
CA VAL A 609 35.55 -6.97 19.70
C VAL A 609 36.89 -7.37 19.06
N GLN A 610 37.91 -6.51 19.15
CA GLN A 610 39.28 -6.79 18.68
C GLN A 610 40.12 -7.61 19.68
N GLY A 611 39.62 -7.85 20.89
CA GLY A 611 40.35 -8.57 21.94
C GLY A 611 41.54 -7.79 22.52
N LEU A 612 41.51 -6.46 22.46
CA LEU A 612 42.57 -5.57 22.97
C LEU A 612 42.44 -5.26 24.47
N ILE A 613 41.28 -5.54 25.06
CA ILE A 613 41.05 -5.42 26.51
C ILE A 613 40.55 -6.74 27.08
N THR A 614 40.75 -6.95 28.39
CA THR A 614 40.07 -8.03 29.12
C THR A 614 38.78 -7.45 29.70
N PRO A 615 37.60 -7.87 29.22
CA PRO A 615 36.33 -7.33 29.69
C PRO A 615 35.93 -7.91 31.05
N ASP A 616 35.03 -7.21 31.74
CA ASP A 616 34.29 -7.80 32.85
C ASP A 616 33.37 -8.88 32.31
N ASN A 617 33.25 -10.00 33.04
CA ASN A 617 32.39 -11.11 32.67
C ASN A 617 31.28 -11.29 33.73
N PHE A 618 30.04 -11.36 33.27
CA PHE A 618 28.87 -11.58 34.10
C PHE A 618 28.07 -12.76 33.59
N LEU A 619 27.69 -13.65 34.51
CA LEU A 619 26.82 -14.79 34.22
C LEU A 619 25.49 -14.61 34.92
N ILE A 620 24.39 -14.64 34.17
CA ILE A 620 23.03 -14.38 34.67
C ILE A 620 22.15 -15.59 34.40
N ASP A 621 21.41 -16.02 35.43
CA ASP A 621 20.35 -17.03 35.28
C ASP A 621 19.16 -16.42 34.54
N LYS A 622 18.81 -16.98 33.38
CA LYS A 622 17.77 -16.44 32.49
C LYS A 622 16.38 -16.48 33.11
N ASN A 623 16.10 -17.44 33.99
CA ASN A 623 14.79 -17.64 34.59
C ASN A 623 14.52 -16.69 35.76
N SER A 624 15.51 -16.53 36.64
CA SER A 624 15.39 -15.74 37.86
C SER A 624 15.99 -14.33 37.75
N LEU A 625 16.72 -14.04 36.66
CA LEU A 625 17.51 -12.81 36.45
C LEU A 625 18.54 -12.55 37.55
N LYS A 626 18.93 -13.60 38.29
CA LYS A 626 19.97 -13.50 39.32
C LYS A 626 21.35 -13.60 38.68
N ILE A 627 22.23 -12.71 39.10
CA ILE A 627 23.65 -12.75 38.73
C ILE A 627 24.29 -13.93 39.48
N LYS A 628 24.71 -14.95 38.75
CA LYS A 628 25.35 -16.16 39.27
C LYS A 628 26.83 -15.93 39.56
N GLU A 629 27.50 -15.20 38.69
CA GLU A 629 28.94 -14.96 38.74
C GLU A 629 29.28 -13.55 38.27
N ARG A 630 30.31 -12.97 38.89
CA ARG A 630 30.96 -11.73 38.45
C ARG A 630 32.46 -11.94 38.45
N LYS A 631 33.08 -11.66 37.33
CA LYS A 631 34.53 -11.57 37.22
C LYS A 631 34.87 -10.17 36.73
N ILE A 632 35.37 -9.35 37.65
CA ILE A 632 35.79 -7.97 37.39
C ILE A 632 37.29 -8.01 37.12
N ASP A 633 37.68 -7.61 35.91
CA ASP A 633 39.08 -7.59 35.49
C ASP A 633 39.57 -6.12 35.42
N THR A 634 40.85 -5.89 35.67
CA THR A 634 41.41 -4.53 35.63
C THR A 634 41.46 -4.03 34.20
N GLN A 635 40.83 -2.87 33.94
CA GLN A 635 40.82 -2.24 32.61
C GLN A 635 41.65 -0.96 32.63
N GLU A 636 42.85 -1.00 32.04
CA GLU A 636 43.78 0.13 32.04
C GLU A 636 43.49 1.15 30.94
N THR A 637 42.89 0.71 29.83
CA THR A 637 42.69 1.50 28.61
C THR A 637 41.25 1.43 28.12
N MET A 638 40.74 2.54 27.61
CA MET A 638 39.45 2.64 26.94
C MET A 638 39.58 3.44 25.63
N MET A 639 38.67 3.19 24.70
CA MET A 639 38.58 3.93 23.45
C MET A 639 37.55 5.04 23.58
N ILE A 640 37.95 6.28 23.25
CA ILE A 640 37.06 7.44 23.15
C ILE A 640 37.21 8.12 21.79
N PHE A 641 36.27 9.01 21.47
CA PHE A 641 36.47 9.95 20.36
C PHE A 641 36.97 11.29 20.89
N ASP A 642 38.16 11.70 20.44
CA ASP A 642 38.73 12.99 20.82
C ASP A 642 39.57 13.56 19.67
N GLY A 643 39.48 14.87 19.45
CA GLY A 643 40.25 15.57 18.41
C GLY A 643 39.98 15.10 16.97
N GLY A 644 38.81 14.52 16.69
CA GLY A 644 38.43 14.09 15.34
C GLY A 644 38.79 12.64 14.99
N GLN A 645 39.33 11.87 15.92
CA GLN A 645 39.70 10.47 15.72
C GLN A 645 39.42 9.61 16.96
N ASN A 646 39.40 8.29 16.76
CA ASN A 646 39.41 7.34 17.87
C ASN A 646 40.76 7.42 18.58
N LYS A 647 40.75 7.49 19.91
CA LYS A 647 41.95 7.50 20.74
C LYS A 647 41.81 6.51 21.88
N GLU A 648 42.86 5.72 22.06
CA GLU A 648 43.08 4.96 23.28
C GLU A 648 43.54 5.92 24.37
N VAL A 649 42.82 5.92 25.48
CA VAL A 649 43.13 6.73 26.66
C VAL A 649 43.12 5.85 27.91
N PRO A 650 43.86 6.22 28.97
CA PRO A 650 43.76 5.52 30.24
C PRO A 650 42.35 5.60 30.81
N VAL A 651 41.82 4.48 31.32
CA VAL A 651 40.62 4.51 32.17
C VAL A 651 40.95 5.27 33.45
N PRO A 652 40.08 6.18 33.93
CA PRO A 652 40.29 6.89 35.20
C PRO A 652 40.62 5.93 36.35
N ALA A 653 41.60 6.27 37.17
CA ALA A 653 42.15 5.37 38.20
C ALA A 653 41.07 4.85 39.16
N GLU A 654 40.06 5.66 39.48
CA GLU A 654 38.92 5.24 40.30
C GLU A 654 38.00 4.18 39.64
N LYS A 655 38.03 4.07 38.30
CA LYS A 655 37.19 3.12 37.53
C LYS A 655 37.90 1.81 37.16
N GLN A 656 39.23 1.79 37.10
CA GLN A 656 40.01 0.66 36.55
C GLN A 656 39.73 -0.70 37.20
N ASN A 657 39.39 -0.72 38.50
CA ASN A 657 39.08 -1.93 39.26
C ASN A 657 37.61 -2.02 39.70
N SER A 658 36.76 -1.16 39.12
CA SER A 658 35.33 -1.12 39.40
C SER A 658 34.56 -1.89 38.32
N ALA A 659 33.40 -2.45 38.69
CA ALA A 659 32.55 -3.11 37.71
C ALA A 659 32.06 -2.10 36.66
N VAL A 660 32.19 -2.47 35.38
CA VAL A 660 31.76 -1.65 34.24
C VAL A 660 30.25 -1.39 34.25
N LEU A 661 29.47 -2.37 34.74
CA LEU A 661 28.02 -2.35 34.73
C LEU A 661 27.44 -2.45 36.15
N SER A 662 26.37 -1.68 36.40
CA SER A 662 25.58 -1.81 37.62
C SER A 662 24.63 -3.02 37.59
N ASP A 663 24.12 -3.40 38.75
CA ASP A 663 23.15 -4.50 38.89
C ASP A 663 21.85 -4.22 38.12
N GLU A 664 21.41 -2.97 38.11
CA GLU A 664 20.26 -2.51 37.36
C GLU A 664 20.50 -2.67 35.85
N GLN A 665 21.66 -2.21 35.36
CA GLN A 665 22.04 -2.34 33.94
C GLN A 665 22.13 -3.81 33.52
N LEU A 666 22.73 -4.68 34.34
CA LEU A 666 22.83 -6.11 34.06
C LEU A 666 21.45 -6.77 33.95
N LYS A 667 20.51 -6.42 34.83
CA LYS A 667 19.13 -6.92 34.77
C LYS A 667 18.40 -6.41 33.53
N GLU A 668 18.54 -5.14 33.19
CA GLU A 668 17.92 -4.56 31.99
C GLU A 668 18.47 -5.19 30.70
N LEU A 669 19.79 -5.38 30.61
CA LEU A 669 20.44 -6.09 29.50
C LEU A 669 19.95 -7.53 29.39
N ALA A 670 19.87 -8.26 30.51
CA ALA A 670 19.35 -9.64 30.52
C ALA A 670 17.90 -9.71 30.04
N MET A 671 17.02 -8.79 30.48
CA MET A 671 15.64 -8.71 29.99
C MET A 671 15.59 -8.41 28.48
N MET A 672 16.46 -7.52 28.00
CA MET A 672 16.58 -7.20 26.59
C MET A 672 17.04 -8.40 25.76
N ALA A 673 18.05 -9.13 26.24
CA ALA A 673 18.57 -10.34 25.62
C ALA A 673 17.47 -11.40 25.47
N ILE A 674 16.67 -11.64 26.52
CA ILE A 674 15.51 -12.55 26.50
C ILE A 674 14.47 -12.08 25.48
N LYS A 675 14.16 -10.78 25.46
CA LYS A 675 13.21 -10.21 24.50
C LYS A 675 13.67 -10.44 23.05
N ILE A 676 14.94 -10.20 22.77
CA ILE A 676 15.55 -10.38 21.45
C ILE A 676 15.57 -11.87 21.05
N GLU A 677 16.02 -12.76 21.93
CA GLU A 677 16.00 -14.21 21.70
C GLU A 677 14.59 -14.72 21.41
N LYS A 678 13.60 -14.29 22.20
CA LYS A 678 12.20 -14.66 22.00
C LYS A 678 11.66 -14.18 20.65
N HIS A 679 12.10 -13.00 20.19
CA HIS A 679 11.74 -12.46 18.89
C HIS A 679 12.30 -13.31 17.74
N TYR A 680 13.59 -13.64 17.80
CA TYR A 680 14.29 -14.40 16.75
C TYR A 680 14.14 -15.92 16.88
N LYS A 681 13.64 -16.43 18.01
CA LYS A 681 13.42 -17.85 18.33
C LYS A 681 14.67 -18.72 18.24
N THR A 682 15.84 -18.11 18.28
CA THR A 682 17.14 -18.77 18.22
C THR A 682 18.10 -18.03 19.14
N PRO A 683 19.10 -18.71 19.75
CA PRO A 683 20.08 -18.03 20.58
C PRO A 683 20.83 -16.94 19.81
N GLN A 684 21.07 -15.81 20.46
CA GLN A 684 21.62 -14.60 19.85
C GLN A 684 22.94 -14.16 20.49
N ASP A 685 23.81 -13.64 19.64
CA ASP A 685 25.00 -12.84 19.96
C ASP A 685 24.64 -11.37 19.67
N ILE A 686 24.70 -10.52 20.70
CA ILE A 686 24.14 -9.18 20.69
C ILE A 686 25.20 -8.16 21.14
N GLU A 687 25.45 -7.14 20.32
CA GLU A 687 26.29 -5.99 20.67
C GLU A 687 25.45 -4.88 21.29
N PHE A 688 25.93 -4.27 22.37
CA PHE A 688 25.27 -3.16 23.05
C PHE A 688 26.21 -2.00 23.39
N ALA A 689 25.63 -0.82 23.61
CA ALA A 689 26.29 0.35 24.14
C ALA A 689 25.40 1.03 25.20
N ILE A 690 26.02 1.66 26.18
CA ILE A 690 25.36 2.46 27.20
C ILE A 690 25.93 3.88 27.14
N ASP A 691 25.07 4.85 26.92
CA ASP A 691 25.46 6.27 26.88
C ASP A 691 25.57 6.89 28.29
N SER A 692 26.01 8.14 28.35
CA SER A 692 26.19 8.89 29.60
C SER A 692 24.89 9.11 30.38
N ASP A 693 23.72 8.96 29.74
CA ASP A 693 22.41 9.04 30.39
C ASP A 693 21.96 7.66 30.90
N SER A 694 22.87 6.67 30.92
CA SER A 694 22.60 5.27 31.28
C SER A 694 21.61 4.57 30.38
N LYS A 695 21.37 5.08 29.16
CA LYS A 695 20.44 4.46 28.22
C LYS A 695 21.14 3.34 27.45
N ILE A 696 20.51 2.17 27.45
CA ILE A 696 20.97 0.99 26.70
C ILE A 696 20.53 1.09 25.24
N TRP A 697 21.47 0.85 24.34
CA TRP A 697 21.29 0.78 22.91
C TRP A 697 21.77 -0.57 22.38
N ILE A 698 20.98 -1.20 21.52
CA ILE A 698 21.36 -2.43 20.82
C ILE A 698 21.95 -2.07 19.47
N LEU A 699 23.21 -2.42 19.26
CA LEU A 699 23.99 -2.05 18.08
C LEU A 699 23.90 -3.09 16.98
N GLN A 700 23.77 -4.37 17.34
CA GLN A 700 23.66 -5.50 16.41
C GLN A 700 23.11 -6.74 17.13
N SER A 701 22.43 -7.63 16.42
CA SER A 701 22.05 -8.98 16.89
C SER A 701 22.19 -9.97 15.75
N ARG A 702 22.72 -11.16 16.04
CA ARG A 702 22.86 -12.26 15.07
C ARG A 702 22.68 -13.62 15.73
N PRO A 703 22.26 -14.65 14.99
CA PRO A 703 22.13 -16.01 15.54
C PRO A 703 23.50 -16.62 15.87
N ILE A 704 23.56 -17.38 16.96
CA ILE A 704 24.75 -18.16 17.32
C ILE A 704 24.72 -19.48 16.53
N THR A 705 25.72 -19.71 15.68
CA THR A 705 25.79 -20.88 14.79
C THR A 705 26.66 -22.03 15.31
N THR A 706 27.39 -21.83 16.41
CA THR A 706 28.42 -22.74 16.93
C THR A 706 27.96 -23.61 18.11
N LEU A 707 26.65 -23.69 18.35
CA LEU A 707 26.06 -24.46 19.47
C LEU A 707 26.05 -25.97 19.23
#